data_AF-A0AAD2H8K9-F1
#
_entry.id   AF-A0AAD2H8K9-F1
#
_cell.length_a   1.000
_cell.length_b   1.000
_cell.length_c   1.000
_cell.angle_alpha   90.00
_cell.angle_beta   90.00
_cell.angle_gamma   90.00
#
_symmetry.space_group_name_H-M   'P 1'
#
loop_
_entity.id
_entity.type
_entity.pdbx_description
1 polymer ?
#
loop_
_entity_poly.entity_id
_entity_poly.type
_entity_poly.pdbx_seq_one_letter_code
_entity_poly.pdbx_strand_id
1 'polypeptide(L)'
;MHRNVTNLVCLAPGNLGITPGMRVSQLMNIGFDMAAWEILVSLCNAGTLVLRGQSSAEWRATMKKADVVIGTPSMLHPHNPADYPNIKTVAVAGEACPQALADLWGRRTNFHNCCGPTEVTIVNTMHLHVLGTPLSIGKPVPNTNVYVLDDEMKPCAVGVPGIMWAGGHCVTRGYLNLPDKTREKYTEDPFTKNGSKMFNTGDMGSWREDGTLDHLGRVDDQVKIKGFRVELDGIAASMETTPNVLAAAAILIEGELWGFVTPAVEEAEVKKATARIQPYYAVPTRIMALESFPKTHNDKTDRRALKQLAVETVAQASSDGLTIVSAVGTKAESLSTKAENAESLNTKAEKAESLSTKAEFVESELWTGYEEDEVPDKVSSKFVRNVRHQVFSLYRRLFGVVFVVNVAVLVWIAVKGANSQRLGLIAISNIFCAILMRQDYVINVFFNVCCAVPPSWPLFIRRVCARVYHIGGLHSGCAMSGVVWLAFLCAQATKEVAEKRQLGASVATVAISYSILAFLVGIVIFAMPAFRSQRHDTFERIHRFCGWTGIALVWAQVVSLTNDYRGSLSLGSALLHSAPFWLLVTMTCSIILPWTRLRKVPVRSEVLSPHAVRMHFDYCTPKAGSFVRLADHPLKDWHGFATIPEPDKPGFSLVVSKAGDWTAAQICEPPSHVWVRGVPCFGVLRIAPLFRRIVLVATGSGIGPCAPVILERRIPIRLLWTSPNVRQTFGDHLVDQILEANPESVIYDTKKHGKPDMVKLTLRLVKEFDAEAVCIISNQKLTRKVVYGMVSRGIPAFGAIWDS
;
A
#
# COMPACT_ATOMS: atom_id res chain seq x y z
N MET A 1 18.86 34.14 3.41
CA MET A 1 18.37 32.74 3.34
C MET A 1 17.39 32.40 4.47
N HIS A 2 17.61 32.83 5.72
CA HIS A 2 16.82 32.41 6.90
C HIS A 2 15.66 33.33 7.31
N ARG A 3 15.17 34.21 6.43
CA ARG A 3 14.19 35.27 6.78
C ARG A 3 12.92 34.71 7.42
N ASN A 4 12.44 33.55 6.95
CA ASN A 4 11.21 32.93 7.46
C ASN A 4 11.30 32.58 8.96
N VAL A 5 12.40 31.93 9.39
CA VAL A 5 12.54 31.49 10.79
C VAL A 5 12.89 32.66 11.70
N THR A 6 13.71 33.63 11.26
CA THR A 6 13.96 34.85 12.04
C THR A 6 12.69 35.69 12.23
N ASN A 7 11.77 35.68 11.25
CA ASN A 7 10.48 36.37 11.37
C ASN A 7 9.61 35.78 12.48
N LEU A 8 9.62 34.45 12.64
CA LEU A 8 8.94 33.80 13.76
C LEU A 8 9.67 34.04 15.09
N VAL A 9 10.95 33.67 15.17
CA VAL A 9 11.63 33.53 16.48
C VAL A 9 12.14 34.84 17.08
N CYS A 10 12.23 35.93 16.31
CA CYS A 10 12.69 37.24 16.82
C CYS A 10 11.58 38.25 17.06
N LEU A 11 10.33 37.97 16.65
CA LEU A 11 9.19 38.89 16.78
C LEU A 11 8.12 38.33 17.72
N ALA A 12 7.45 39.19 18.49
CA ALA A 12 6.31 38.77 19.30
C ALA A 12 5.09 38.45 18.40
N PRO A 13 4.28 37.42 18.71
CA PRO A 13 4.39 36.53 19.87
C PRO A 13 5.35 35.32 19.68
N GLY A 14 5.88 35.07 18.49
CA GLY A 14 6.70 33.89 18.18
C GLY A 14 8.05 33.79 18.92
N ASN A 15 8.55 34.90 19.46
CA ASN A 15 9.70 34.96 20.36
C ASN A 15 9.38 34.59 21.83
N LEU A 16 8.10 34.36 22.16
CA LEU A 16 7.60 33.91 23.46
C LEU A 16 8.00 34.80 24.66
N GLY A 17 8.39 36.05 24.42
CA GLY A 17 8.89 36.97 25.44
C GLY A 17 10.23 36.58 26.06
N ILE A 18 11.03 35.76 25.39
CA ILE A 18 12.34 35.31 25.89
C ILE A 18 13.32 36.50 25.96
N THR A 19 14.07 36.56 27.07
CA THR A 19 15.07 37.59 27.36
C THR A 19 16.34 36.95 27.95
N PRO A 20 17.48 37.68 28.00
CA PRO A 20 18.74 37.15 28.53
C PRO A 20 18.59 36.48 29.90
N GLY A 21 19.11 35.26 30.03
CA GLY A 21 19.05 34.47 31.27
C GLY A 21 17.77 33.65 31.48
N MET A 22 16.70 33.86 30.70
CA MET A 22 15.57 32.93 30.67
C MET A 22 16.00 31.58 30.08
N ARG A 23 15.46 30.48 30.59
CA ARG A 23 15.80 29.12 30.18
C ARG A 23 14.71 28.50 29.31
N VAL A 24 15.07 27.97 28.15
CA VAL A 24 14.16 27.27 27.22
C VAL A 24 14.45 25.79 27.28
N SER A 25 13.43 24.95 27.46
CA SER A 25 13.61 23.50 27.43
C SER A 25 13.72 22.97 25.98
N GLN A 26 14.76 22.19 25.69
CA GLN A 26 14.81 21.38 24.46
C GLN A 26 14.16 20.02 24.77
N LEU A 27 12.92 19.80 24.33
CA LEU A 27 12.13 18.60 24.63
C LEU A 27 11.78 17.80 23.37
N MET A 28 11.51 18.48 22.25
CA MET A 28 11.19 17.83 20.98
C MET A 28 12.31 16.89 20.48
N ASN A 29 12.00 16.06 19.48
CA ASN A 29 13.03 15.37 18.69
C ASN A 29 13.45 16.30 17.54
N ILE A 30 14.76 16.42 17.26
CA ILE A 30 15.33 17.27 16.20
C ILE A 30 14.83 16.93 14.77
N GLY A 31 14.17 15.79 14.57
CA GLY A 31 13.43 15.47 13.34
C GLY A 31 12.13 16.27 13.15
N PHE A 32 11.66 16.99 14.17
CA PHE A 32 10.49 17.86 14.10
C PHE A 32 10.90 19.34 14.07
N ASP A 33 10.17 20.14 13.30
CA ASP A 33 10.35 21.58 13.16
C ASP A 33 10.21 22.36 14.48
N MET A 34 9.33 21.95 15.39
CA MET A 34 9.23 22.55 16.73
C MET A 34 10.51 22.41 17.57
N ALA A 35 11.39 21.43 17.31
CA ALA A 35 12.71 21.41 17.95
C ALA A 35 13.60 22.56 17.45
N ALA A 36 13.47 22.94 16.17
CA ALA A 36 14.10 24.14 15.66
C ALA A 36 13.48 25.41 16.26
N TRP A 37 12.20 25.39 16.67
CA TRP A 37 11.63 26.50 17.46
C TRP A 37 12.33 26.62 18.81
N GLU A 38 12.37 25.56 19.62
CA GLU A 38 13.06 25.52 20.94
C GLU A 38 14.49 26.04 20.84
N ILE A 39 15.28 25.48 19.92
CA ILE A 39 16.70 25.79 19.74
C ILE A 39 16.89 27.23 19.28
N LEU A 40 16.19 27.66 18.21
CA LEU A 40 16.45 28.95 17.60
C LEU A 40 15.82 30.11 18.36
N VAL A 41 14.66 29.92 19.01
CA VAL A 41 14.07 30.97 19.87
C VAL A 41 14.91 31.23 21.11
N SER A 42 15.53 30.18 21.68
CA SER A 42 16.50 30.36 22.77
C SER A 42 17.70 31.16 22.29
N LEU A 43 18.38 30.67 21.24
CA LEU A 43 19.65 31.25 20.79
C LEU A 43 19.50 32.66 20.19
N CYS A 44 18.42 32.95 19.45
CA CYS A 44 18.18 34.27 18.85
C CYS A 44 17.75 35.35 19.85
N ASN A 45 17.27 34.98 21.05
CA ASN A 45 16.84 35.93 22.11
C ASN A 45 17.73 35.85 23.37
N ALA A 46 18.95 35.30 23.24
CA ALA A 46 19.93 35.11 24.33
C ALA A 46 19.42 34.30 25.54
N GLY A 47 18.42 33.45 25.33
CA GLY A 47 17.96 32.46 26.30
C GLY A 47 18.90 31.25 26.38
N THR A 48 18.97 30.64 27.56
CA THR A 48 19.76 29.41 27.80
C THR A 48 18.97 28.17 27.40
N LEU A 49 19.45 27.43 26.41
CA LEU A 49 18.83 26.17 26.00
C LEU A 49 19.20 25.05 26.97
N VAL A 50 18.23 24.53 27.71
CA VAL A 50 18.39 23.42 28.64
C VAL A 50 18.06 22.13 27.90
N LEU A 51 19.09 21.36 27.55
CA LEU A 51 18.94 20.06 26.90
C LEU A 51 18.27 19.05 27.84
N ARG A 52 17.42 18.19 27.29
CA ARG A 52 16.91 17.01 28.00
C ARG A 52 17.92 15.86 27.98
N GLY A 53 17.82 15.00 28.98
CA GLY A 53 18.38 13.65 28.91
C GLY A 53 17.46 12.68 28.16
N GLN A 54 17.75 11.38 28.28
CA GLN A 54 16.98 10.34 27.59
C GLN A 54 15.72 9.95 28.37
N SER A 55 15.80 9.91 29.70
CA SER A 55 14.74 9.41 30.60
C SER A 55 13.73 10.48 31.00
N SER A 56 12.53 10.04 31.39
CA SER A 56 11.47 10.94 31.87
C SER A 56 11.89 11.82 33.05
N ALA A 57 12.70 11.29 33.96
CA ALA A 57 13.22 12.04 35.10
C ALA A 57 14.04 13.25 34.67
N GLU A 58 14.85 13.10 33.62
CA GLU A 58 15.67 14.17 33.05
C GLU A 58 14.81 15.19 32.30
N TRP A 59 13.77 14.78 31.55
CA TRP A 59 12.84 15.73 30.93
C TRP A 59 12.16 16.63 31.97
N ARG A 60 11.70 16.07 33.10
CA ARG A 60 11.12 16.87 34.20
C ARG A 60 12.16 17.74 34.89
N ALA A 61 13.38 17.25 35.09
CA ALA A 61 14.47 18.05 35.63
C ALA A 61 14.82 19.23 34.70
N THR A 62 14.70 19.05 33.39
CA THR A 62 14.81 20.11 32.37
C THR A 62 13.63 21.08 32.43
N MET A 63 12.38 20.60 32.45
CA MET A 63 11.19 21.47 32.58
C MET A 63 11.15 22.25 33.90
N LYS A 64 11.57 21.66 35.03
CA LYS A 64 11.68 22.39 36.33
C LYS A 64 12.77 23.46 36.32
N LYS A 65 13.71 23.39 35.38
CA LYS A 65 14.74 24.42 35.11
C LYS A 65 14.33 25.40 34.01
N ALA A 66 13.16 25.25 33.37
CA ALA A 66 12.73 26.09 32.27
C ALA A 66 11.91 27.30 32.75
N ASP A 67 12.09 28.43 32.07
CA ASP A 67 11.22 29.60 32.10
C ASP A 67 10.20 29.56 30.94
N VAL A 68 10.55 28.91 29.82
CA VAL A 68 9.68 28.72 28.65
C VAL A 68 9.70 27.26 28.21
N VAL A 69 8.50 26.71 27.99
CA VAL A 69 8.30 25.39 27.39
C VAL A 69 7.55 25.52 26.07
N ILE A 70 8.21 25.11 25.00
CA ILE A 70 7.56 24.74 23.74
C ILE A 70 7.39 23.22 23.75
N GLY A 71 6.37 22.71 23.06
CA GLY A 71 6.35 21.30 22.71
C GLY A 71 5.28 20.97 21.68
N THR A 72 5.12 19.68 21.39
CA THR A 72 3.75 19.22 21.19
C THR A 72 2.99 19.55 22.48
N PRO A 73 1.78 20.11 22.41
CA PRO A 73 0.87 20.18 23.56
C PRO A 73 0.54 18.81 24.15
N SER A 74 0.67 17.75 23.35
CA SER A 74 0.61 16.38 23.87
C SER A 74 1.82 15.99 24.72
N MET A 75 2.77 16.92 24.95
CA MET A 75 3.77 16.89 26.03
C MET A 75 3.31 17.65 27.29
N LEU A 76 2.06 18.13 27.32
CA LEU A 76 1.52 19.02 28.34
C LEU A 76 0.11 18.63 28.87
N HIS A 77 -0.48 17.42 28.64
CA HIS A 77 -1.58 16.81 29.50
C HIS A 77 -1.24 17.38 30.98
N PRO A 78 -0.08 17.17 31.71
CA PRO A 78 -0.08 16.75 33.12
C PRO A 78 0.45 17.83 34.02
N HIS A 79 1.76 17.69 34.32
CA HIS A 79 2.73 18.66 34.73
C HIS A 79 1.97 19.78 35.36
N ASN A 80 1.41 19.49 36.53
CA ASN A 80 0.47 20.40 37.14
C ASN A 80 1.19 21.74 37.18
N PRO A 81 0.62 22.86 36.70
CA PRO A 81 1.38 24.10 36.63
C PRO A 81 1.97 24.52 37.99
N ALA A 82 1.47 23.95 39.10
CA ALA A 82 2.07 24.03 40.43
C ALA A 82 3.41 23.28 40.62
N ASP A 83 3.66 22.17 39.91
CA ASP A 83 4.91 21.38 39.96
C ASP A 83 6.11 22.08 39.28
N TYR A 84 5.82 23.07 38.43
CA TYR A 84 6.78 23.78 37.58
C TYR A 84 6.70 25.31 37.74
N PRO A 85 6.86 25.86 38.96
CA PRO A 85 6.63 27.28 39.26
C PRO A 85 7.59 28.26 38.57
N ASN A 86 8.62 27.76 37.87
CA ASN A 86 9.55 28.56 37.09
C ASN A 86 9.02 28.88 35.67
N ILE A 87 8.10 28.08 35.12
CA ILE A 87 7.59 28.27 33.77
C ILE A 87 6.68 29.51 33.75
N LYS A 88 6.96 30.44 32.84
CA LYS A 88 6.25 31.71 32.64
C LYS A 88 5.49 31.74 31.33
N THR A 89 6.04 31.14 30.27
CA THR A 89 5.42 31.07 28.95
C THR A 89 5.35 29.62 28.47
N VAL A 90 4.22 29.27 27.87
CA VAL A 90 3.95 27.94 27.32
C VAL A 90 3.43 28.10 25.90
N ALA A 91 3.99 27.36 24.95
CA ALA A 91 3.60 27.44 23.54
C ALA A 91 3.47 26.07 22.89
N VAL A 92 2.45 25.91 22.07
CA VAL A 92 2.01 24.59 21.59
C VAL A 92 1.49 24.66 20.16
N ALA A 93 2.08 23.90 19.23
CA ALA A 93 1.63 23.85 17.83
C ALA A 93 0.88 22.56 17.47
N GLY A 94 0.18 22.55 16.33
CA GLY A 94 -1.23 22.15 16.29
C GLY A 94 -1.68 20.99 15.36
N GLU A 95 -2.17 19.91 15.96
CA GLU A 95 -3.27 19.08 15.49
C GLU A 95 -4.57 19.37 16.31
N ALA A 96 -4.99 18.68 17.39
CA ALA A 96 -6.12 19.09 18.23
C ALA A 96 -6.00 18.72 19.82
N CYS A 97 -6.25 19.32 21.06
CA CYS A 97 -6.77 20.45 22.02
C CYS A 97 -8.19 20.54 22.65
N PRO A 98 -8.34 20.50 23.99
CA PRO A 98 -9.38 21.19 24.75
C PRO A 98 -8.94 22.53 25.37
N GLN A 99 -9.84 23.49 25.27
CA GLN A 99 -10.13 24.55 26.24
C GLN A 99 -9.54 24.29 27.66
N ALA A 100 -9.85 23.14 28.26
CA ALA A 100 -9.50 22.77 29.62
C ALA A 100 -8.00 22.65 29.96
N LEU A 101 -7.08 22.59 28.97
CA LEU A 101 -5.64 22.78 29.27
C LEU A 101 -5.25 24.24 29.20
N ALA A 102 -5.70 24.96 28.18
CA ALA A 102 -5.43 26.39 28.07
C ALA A 102 -5.94 27.11 29.34
N ASP A 103 -7.09 26.70 29.87
CA ASP A 103 -7.61 27.12 31.18
C ASP A 103 -6.85 26.57 32.40
N LEU A 104 -6.10 25.47 32.29
CA LEU A 104 -5.28 24.94 33.40
C LEU A 104 -3.94 25.71 33.51
N TRP A 105 -3.20 25.83 32.41
CA TRP A 105 -1.90 26.50 32.37
C TRP A 105 -2.02 28.03 32.30
N GLY A 106 -3.06 28.56 31.65
CA GLY A 106 -3.36 30.00 31.60
C GLY A 106 -3.58 30.64 32.98
N ARG A 107 -3.86 29.83 34.02
CA ARG A 107 -3.93 30.28 35.42
C ARG A 107 -2.59 30.70 36.02
N ARG A 108 -1.47 30.33 35.39
CA ARG A 108 -0.10 30.58 35.91
C ARG A 108 0.91 31.01 34.85
N THR A 109 0.60 30.88 33.56
CA THR A 109 1.54 31.08 32.46
C THR A 109 0.88 31.80 31.29
N ASN A 110 1.66 32.53 30.51
CA ASN A 110 1.25 33.01 29.19
C ASN A 110 1.11 31.80 28.27
N PHE A 111 -0.13 31.36 28.06
CA PHE A 111 -0.41 30.13 27.32
C PHE A 111 -0.78 30.44 25.86
N HIS A 112 0.07 30.03 24.93
CA HIS A 112 -0.10 30.25 23.49
C HIS A 112 -0.55 28.97 22.75
N ASN A 113 -1.79 28.95 22.27
CA ASN A 113 -2.21 27.98 21.25
C ASN A 113 -1.71 28.42 19.88
N CYS A 114 -1.17 27.51 19.07
CA CYS A 114 -0.55 27.84 17.79
C CYS A 114 -0.90 26.82 16.71
N CYS A 115 -0.92 27.26 15.45
CA CYS A 115 -1.14 26.38 14.30
C CYS A 115 -0.15 26.67 13.17
N GLY A 116 0.09 25.65 12.34
CA GLY A 116 0.90 25.72 11.13
C GLY A 116 1.52 24.36 10.75
N PRO A 117 1.52 23.98 9.45
CA PRO A 117 2.36 22.90 8.94
C PRO A 117 3.83 23.32 8.76
N THR A 118 4.72 22.35 8.53
CA THR A 118 6.16 22.60 8.33
C THR A 118 6.45 23.53 7.14
N GLU A 119 5.61 23.46 6.11
CA GLU A 119 5.67 24.30 4.91
C GLU A 119 5.43 25.81 5.16
N VAL A 120 4.93 26.18 6.34
CA VAL A 120 4.81 27.58 6.80
C VAL A 120 5.79 27.92 7.93
N THR A 121 6.91 27.20 8.02
CA THR A 121 7.98 27.46 9.00
C THR A 121 7.47 27.41 10.46
N ILE A 122 7.17 26.20 10.93
CA ILE A 122 6.75 25.86 12.30
C ILE A 122 5.32 26.30 12.62
N VAL A 123 5.02 27.61 12.68
CA VAL A 123 3.68 28.15 12.95
C VAL A 123 3.41 29.43 12.17
N ASN A 124 2.17 29.60 11.70
CA ASN A 124 1.68 30.82 11.06
C ASN A 124 0.57 31.51 11.86
N THR A 125 -0.11 30.87 12.80
CA THR A 125 -1.08 31.53 13.70
C THR A 125 -0.78 31.26 15.17
N MET A 126 -1.08 32.25 16.03
CA MET A 126 -0.96 32.15 17.49
C MET A 126 -2.12 32.86 18.20
N HIS A 127 -2.63 32.23 19.27
CA HIS A 127 -3.64 32.73 20.20
C HIS A 127 -3.02 32.77 21.60
N LEU A 128 -2.95 33.94 22.26
CA LEU A 128 -2.71 34.00 23.70
C LEU A 128 -4.05 33.75 24.42
N HIS A 129 -4.15 32.66 25.17
CA HIS A 129 -5.39 32.26 25.82
C HIS A 129 -5.79 33.21 26.95
N VAL A 130 -7.09 33.48 27.05
CA VAL A 130 -7.69 34.26 28.14
C VAL A 130 -8.70 33.37 28.87
N LEU A 131 -8.57 33.28 30.20
CA LEU A 131 -9.42 32.40 31.00
C LEU A 131 -10.90 32.76 30.83
N GLY A 132 -11.72 31.74 30.55
CA GLY A 132 -13.16 31.90 30.35
C GLY A 132 -13.59 32.34 28.94
N THR A 133 -12.67 32.58 28.00
CA THR A 133 -13.02 32.75 26.58
C THR A 133 -12.88 31.43 25.80
N PRO A 134 -13.62 31.21 24.70
CA PRO A 134 -13.44 30.04 23.86
C PRO A 134 -12.10 30.08 23.12
N LEU A 135 -11.25 29.08 23.33
CA LEU A 135 -9.94 28.97 22.69
C LEU A 135 -10.07 28.91 21.15
N SER A 136 -9.13 29.53 20.43
CA SER A 136 -9.00 29.44 18.97
C SER A 136 -7.55 29.17 18.57
N ILE A 137 -7.25 29.05 17.27
CA ILE A 137 -5.85 29.05 16.78
C ILE A 137 -5.31 30.47 16.53
N GLY A 138 -6.12 31.50 16.80
CA GLY A 138 -5.66 32.87 16.99
C GLY A 138 -5.55 33.68 15.71
N LYS A 139 -4.54 34.56 15.67
CA LYS A 139 -4.31 35.49 14.55
C LYS A 139 -2.99 35.16 13.84
N PRO A 140 -2.81 35.57 12.57
CA PRO A 140 -1.53 35.41 11.87
C PRO A 140 -0.36 36.06 12.63
N VAL A 141 0.81 35.41 12.64
CA VAL A 141 2.03 35.98 13.22
C VAL A 141 2.59 37.11 12.32
N PRO A 142 3.47 38.00 12.81
CA PRO A 142 3.90 39.19 12.06
C PRO A 142 4.39 38.90 10.64
N ASN A 143 4.01 39.76 9.68
CA ASN A 143 4.33 39.62 8.26
C ASN A 143 3.81 38.32 7.59
N THR A 144 2.80 37.67 8.16
CA THR A 144 2.14 36.49 7.56
C THR A 144 0.67 36.79 7.29
N ASN A 145 0.15 36.16 6.23
CA ASN A 145 -1.26 36.22 5.87
C ASN A 145 -1.88 34.85 6.08
N VAL A 146 -3.17 34.82 6.43
CA VAL A 146 -4.00 33.61 6.31
C VAL A 146 -5.26 33.99 5.57
N TYR A 147 -5.67 33.13 4.65
CA TYR A 147 -6.92 33.23 3.90
C TYR A 147 -7.75 31.97 4.19
N VAL A 148 -9.06 32.13 4.29
CA VAL A 148 -10.02 31.03 4.32
C VAL A 148 -10.78 31.13 3.01
N LEU A 149 -10.62 30.15 2.12
CA LEU A 149 -11.10 30.21 0.73
C LEU A 149 -12.12 29.12 0.40
N ASP A 150 -13.07 29.45 -0.49
CA ASP A 150 -13.97 28.50 -1.13
C ASP A 150 -13.29 27.74 -2.29
N ASP A 151 -14.00 26.76 -2.88
CA ASP A 151 -13.49 25.95 -4.01
C ASP A 151 -13.24 26.77 -5.28
N GLU A 152 -13.83 27.97 -5.40
CA GLU A 152 -13.52 28.95 -6.46
C GLU A 152 -12.43 29.97 -6.05
N MET A 153 -11.70 29.71 -4.96
CA MET A 153 -10.58 30.52 -4.45
C MET A 153 -10.96 31.94 -3.98
N LYS A 154 -12.22 32.19 -3.61
CA LYS A 154 -12.70 33.47 -3.05
C LYS A 154 -12.68 33.42 -1.52
N PRO A 155 -12.45 34.56 -0.83
CA PRO A 155 -12.52 34.61 0.63
C PRO A 155 -13.91 34.28 1.19
N CYS A 156 -13.97 33.32 2.10
CA CYS A 156 -15.18 33.00 2.87
C CYS A 156 -15.55 34.14 3.84
N ALA A 157 -16.84 34.28 4.12
CA ALA A 157 -17.32 35.21 5.14
C ALA A 157 -16.98 34.74 6.57
N VAL A 158 -17.10 35.65 7.54
CA VAL A 158 -16.98 35.32 8.97
C VAL A 158 -18.01 34.24 9.34
N GLY A 159 -17.59 33.25 10.13
CA GLY A 159 -18.38 32.07 10.49
C GLY A 159 -18.46 30.97 9.42
N VAL A 160 -18.10 31.23 8.16
CA VAL A 160 -18.20 30.26 7.07
C VAL A 160 -16.91 29.41 6.98
N PRO A 161 -17.01 28.07 6.98
CA PRO A 161 -15.86 27.18 6.74
C PRO A 161 -15.27 27.31 5.34
N GLY A 162 -13.95 27.21 5.24
CA GLY A 162 -13.21 27.08 3.97
C GLY A 162 -11.79 26.56 4.18
N ILE A 163 -11.08 26.30 3.08
CA ILE A 163 -9.71 25.78 3.12
C ILE A 163 -8.76 26.91 3.53
N MET A 164 -7.87 26.62 4.48
CA MET A 164 -6.86 27.57 4.93
C MET A 164 -5.68 27.63 3.95
N TRP A 165 -5.34 28.85 3.53
CA TRP A 165 -4.13 29.16 2.77
C TRP A 165 -3.26 30.14 3.54
N ALA A 166 -1.95 29.94 3.51
CA ALA A 166 -0.96 30.75 4.22
C ALA A 166 -0.10 31.56 3.26
N GLY A 167 0.08 32.86 3.51
CA GLY A 167 0.87 33.79 2.69
C GLY A 167 1.93 34.55 3.49
N GLY A 168 2.78 35.31 2.78
CA GLY A 168 3.78 36.18 3.39
C GLY A 168 5.03 35.45 3.92
N HIS A 169 5.70 36.04 4.91
CA HIS A 169 7.06 35.68 5.33
C HIS A 169 7.22 34.29 5.99
N CYS A 170 6.14 33.59 6.35
CA CYS A 170 6.23 32.23 6.88
C CYS A 170 6.40 31.17 5.78
N VAL A 171 5.95 31.45 4.55
CA VAL A 171 5.87 30.48 3.45
C VAL A 171 7.27 30.03 3.01
N THR A 172 7.50 28.72 3.06
CA THR A 172 8.75 28.09 2.63
C THR A 172 8.92 28.11 1.09
N ARG A 173 10.13 27.79 0.62
CA ARG A 173 10.48 27.83 -0.81
C ARG A 173 9.87 26.72 -1.68
N GLY A 174 9.12 25.79 -1.09
CA GLY A 174 8.67 24.57 -1.75
C GLY A 174 9.48 23.31 -1.40
N TYR A 175 9.08 22.20 -2.00
CA TYR A 175 9.63 20.87 -1.74
C TYR A 175 10.95 20.64 -2.49
N LEU A 176 12.01 20.25 -1.76
CA LEU A 176 13.32 19.97 -2.33
C LEU A 176 13.25 18.89 -3.42
N ASN A 177 13.77 19.20 -4.61
CA ASN A 177 13.79 18.34 -5.79
C ASN A 177 12.42 17.85 -6.29
N LEU A 178 11.32 18.48 -5.84
CA LEU A 178 9.94 18.14 -6.22
C LEU A 178 9.21 19.39 -6.75
N PRO A 179 9.61 19.90 -7.93
CA PRO A 179 9.04 21.13 -8.49
C PRO A 179 7.55 20.99 -8.83
N ASP A 180 7.08 19.78 -9.14
CA ASP A 180 5.68 19.53 -9.52
C ASP A 180 4.76 19.60 -8.29
N LYS A 181 5.06 18.87 -7.21
CA LYS A 181 4.37 19.00 -5.92
C LYS A 181 4.46 20.43 -5.36
N THR A 182 5.53 21.15 -5.68
CA THR A 182 5.66 22.57 -5.32
C THR A 182 4.68 23.45 -6.09
N ARG A 183 4.50 23.25 -7.41
CA ARG A 183 3.47 23.99 -8.19
C ARG A 183 2.04 23.60 -7.81
N GLU A 184 1.83 22.36 -7.35
CA GLU A 184 0.54 21.88 -6.84
C GLU A 184 0.10 22.59 -5.54
N LYS A 185 1.01 22.73 -4.56
CA LYS A 185 0.67 23.29 -3.23
C LYS A 185 1.02 24.76 -3.03
N TYR A 186 1.89 25.36 -3.85
CA TYR A 186 2.34 26.75 -3.73
C TYR A 186 2.04 27.56 -4.99
N THR A 187 0.96 28.35 -4.94
CA THR A 187 0.53 29.24 -6.02
C THR A 187 0.95 30.68 -5.77
N GLU A 188 0.78 31.56 -6.76
CA GLU A 188 0.94 33.01 -6.57
C GLU A 188 -0.20 33.58 -5.74
N ASP A 189 0.10 34.52 -4.85
CA ASP A 189 -0.85 35.13 -3.93
C ASP A 189 -1.61 36.28 -4.63
N PRO A 190 -2.90 36.12 -4.98
CA PRO A 190 -3.64 37.11 -5.78
C PRO A 190 -4.04 38.34 -4.97
N PHE A 191 -3.97 38.26 -3.63
CA PHE A 191 -4.41 39.31 -2.72
C PHE A 191 -3.30 40.32 -2.46
N THR A 192 -2.04 39.89 -2.46
CA THR A 192 -0.85 40.75 -2.25
C THR A 192 -0.35 41.46 -3.51
N LYS A 193 -0.64 40.93 -4.72
CA LYS A 193 -0.28 41.51 -6.03
C LYS A 193 1.21 41.86 -6.23
N ASN A 194 2.11 41.28 -5.44
CA ASN A 194 3.54 41.62 -5.40
C ASN A 194 4.47 40.45 -5.82
N GLY A 195 3.91 39.38 -6.39
CA GLY A 195 4.65 38.18 -6.77
C GLY A 195 4.99 37.23 -5.60
N SER A 196 4.46 37.47 -4.40
CA SER A 196 4.52 36.51 -3.30
C SER A 196 3.76 35.22 -3.63
N LYS A 197 4.09 34.16 -2.90
CA LYS A 197 3.37 32.89 -2.96
C LYS A 197 2.55 32.65 -1.70
N MET A 198 1.44 31.93 -1.89
CA MET A 198 0.67 31.32 -0.82
C MET A 198 0.64 29.80 -0.94
N PHE A 199 0.50 29.13 0.20
CA PHE A 199 0.55 27.68 0.36
C PHE A 199 -0.81 27.14 0.84
N ASN A 200 -1.33 26.10 0.19
CA ASN A 200 -2.53 25.39 0.64
C ASN A 200 -2.17 24.45 1.79
N THR A 201 -2.71 24.70 2.99
CA THR A 201 -2.33 23.90 4.17
C THR A 201 -2.99 22.52 4.21
N GLY A 202 -4.16 22.37 3.58
CA GLY A 202 -5.06 21.22 3.74
C GLY A 202 -5.87 21.23 5.05
N ASP A 203 -5.73 22.28 5.87
CA ASP A 203 -6.56 22.51 7.05
C ASP A 203 -7.86 23.23 6.66
N MET A 204 -8.96 22.88 7.33
CA MET A 204 -10.27 23.51 7.21
C MET A 204 -10.46 24.45 8.40
N GLY A 205 -10.90 25.68 8.16
CA GLY A 205 -11.06 26.70 9.21
C GLY A 205 -12.13 27.73 8.90
N SER A 206 -12.41 28.62 9.85
CA SER A 206 -13.34 29.74 9.70
C SER A 206 -12.89 30.94 10.54
N TRP A 207 -13.18 32.15 10.08
CA TRP A 207 -12.95 33.37 10.86
C TRP A 207 -14.04 33.57 11.90
N ARG A 208 -13.66 34.06 13.09
CA ARG A 208 -14.57 34.60 14.12
C ARG A 208 -14.71 36.11 14.01
N GLU A 209 -15.77 36.65 14.61
CA GLU A 209 -16.03 38.10 14.70
C GLU A 209 -14.93 38.87 15.46
N ASP A 210 -14.25 38.22 16.40
CA ASP A 210 -13.08 38.78 17.10
C ASP A 210 -11.82 38.87 16.21
N GLY A 211 -11.88 38.40 14.96
CA GLY A 211 -10.78 38.34 14.02
C GLY A 211 -9.72 37.29 14.35
N THR A 212 -10.08 36.24 15.09
CA THR A 212 -9.28 35.01 15.26
C THR A 212 -9.84 33.87 14.39
N LEU A 213 -9.08 32.78 14.27
CA LEU A 213 -9.42 31.62 13.44
C LEU A 213 -9.81 30.40 14.28
N ASP A 214 -10.90 29.75 13.91
CA ASP A 214 -11.21 28.38 14.29
C ASP A 214 -10.55 27.38 13.33
N HIS A 215 -10.15 26.24 13.89
CA HIS A 215 -9.63 25.10 13.15
C HIS A 215 -10.64 23.95 13.22
N LEU A 216 -11.26 23.62 12.10
CA LEU A 216 -12.41 22.70 12.02
C LEU A 216 -12.04 21.26 11.65
N GLY A 217 -10.91 21.04 10.96
CA GLY A 217 -10.50 19.70 10.54
C GLY A 217 -9.37 19.74 9.49
N ARG A 218 -9.06 18.60 8.89
CA ARG A 218 -8.22 18.53 7.68
C ARG A 218 -8.98 17.82 6.57
N VAL A 219 -8.56 18.09 5.34
CA VAL A 219 -9.03 17.40 4.13
C VAL A 219 -8.33 16.04 3.93
N ASP A 220 -7.27 15.76 4.71
CA ASP A 220 -6.51 14.51 4.72
C ASP A 220 -6.17 14.00 6.15
N ASP A 221 -5.80 12.71 6.27
CA ASP A 221 -5.76 11.88 7.50
C ASP A 221 -4.71 12.29 8.59
N GLN A 222 -4.72 13.52 9.08
CA GLN A 222 -4.02 13.88 10.32
C GLN A 222 -5.01 13.89 11.50
N VAL A 223 -4.73 13.09 12.53
CA VAL A 223 -5.59 13.01 13.73
C VAL A 223 -5.55 14.29 14.54
N LYS A 224 -6.54 14.45 15.45
CA LYS A 224 -6.85 15.70 16.13
C LYS A 224 -7.59 15.41 17.47
N ILE A 225 -6.99 15.74 18.62
CA ILE A 225 -7.54 15.53 19.99
C ILE A 225 -8.13 16.86 20.62
N LYS A 226 -8.84 17.64 19.75
CA LYS A 226 -9.64 18.93 19.79
C LYS A 226 -9.18 20.40 19.30
N GLY A 227 -7.93 20.92 19.42
CA GLY A 227 -7.20 22.09 18.75
C GLY A 227 -5.62 22.39 19.01
N PHE A 228 -4.66 21.42 19.18
CA PHE A 228 -3.23 21.33 19.71
C PHE A 228 -2.53 20.02 19.21
N ARG A 229 -1.25 19.90 18.78
CA ARG A 229 -0.74 18.62 18.18
C ARG A 229 -0.41 17.43 19.09
N VAL A 230 -0.63 16.26 18.50
CA VAL A 230 0.04 14.97 18.71
C VAL A 230 0.64 14.49 17.38
N GLU A 231 1.86 13.99 17.43
CA GLU A 231 2.24 12.88 16.55
C GLU A 231 2.01 11.61 17.39
N LEU A 232 1.15 10.68 16.97
CA LEU A 232 0.79 9.49 17.79
C LEU A 232 2.00 8.59 18.15
N ASP A 233 3.13 8.75 17.46
CA ASP A 233 4.42 8.14 17.78
C ASP A 233 5.13 8.80 18.98
N GLY A 234 4.78 10.03 19.35
CA GLY A 234 5.38 10.79 20.46
C GLY A 234 4.90 10.32 21.84
N ILE A 235 3.59 10.22 22.06
CA ILE A 235 3.03 9.74 23.35
C ILE A 235 3.48 8.29 23.62
N ALA A 236 3.58 7.49 22.54
CA ALA A 236 4.07 6.12 22.57
C ALA A 236 5.43 6.03 23.28
N ALA A 237 6.42 6.79 22.82
CA ALA A 237 7.81 6.81 23.31
C ALA A 237 7.99 7.36 24.75
N SER A 238 6.97 7.30 25.60
CA SER A 238 6.97 7.87 26.95
C SER A 238 6.10 7.12 27.94
N MET A 239 5.02 6.48 27.48
CA MET A 239 4.49 5.29 28.16
C MET A 239 5.62 4.24 28.34
N GLU A 240 6.53 4.16 27.36
CA GLU A 240 7.80 3.40 27.38
C GLU A 240 8.79 3.80 28.49
N THR A 241 8.49 4.81 29.31
CA THR A 241 9.35 5.24 30.43
C THR A 241 8.74 5.00 31.81
N THR A 242 7.63 4.25 31.84
CA THR A 242 7.16 3.57 33.05
C THR A 242 8.18 2.50 33.43
N PRO A 243 8.57 2.36 34.71
CA PRO A 243 9.38 1.22 35.13
C PRO A 243 8.76 -0.10 34.63
N ASN A 244 9.62 -1.01 34.18
CA ASN A 244 9.30 -2.31 33.58
C ASN A 244 8.60 -2.28 32.20
N VAL A 245 8.11 -1.16 31.67
CA VAL A 245 7.55 -1.11 30.29
C VAL A 245 8.66 -1.18 29.25
N LEU A 246 8.45 -2.04 28.25
CA LEU A 246 9.37 -2.38 27.16
C LEU A 246 8.94 -1.78 25.81
N ALA A 247 7.64 -1.58 25.57
CA ALA A 247 7.10 -0.90 24.38
C ALA A 247 5.72 -0.29 24.65
N ALA A 248 5.34 0.76 23.91
CA ALA A 248 4.03 1.39 24.05
C ALA A 248 3.52 2.05 22.75
N ALA A 249 2.23 2.43 22.72
CA ALA A 249 1.59 3.04 21.56
C ALA A 249 0.34 3.84 21.94
N ALA A 250 0.03 4.90 21.17
CA ALA A 250 -1.09 5.80 21.40
C ALA A 250 -1.97 5.95 20.15
N ILE A 251 -3.30 6.05 20.32
CA ILE A 251 -4.27 5.95 19.22
C ILE A 251 -5.55 6.73 19.53
N LEU A 252 -6.04 7.52 18.56
CA LEU A 252 -7.36 8.15 18.65
C LEU A 252 -8.47 7.17 18.23
N ILE A 253 -9.45 6.95 19.10
CA ILE A 253 -10.60 6.06 18.94
C ILE A 253 -11.85 6.86 19.31
N GLU A 254 -12.70 7.18 18.35
CA GLU A 254 -14.00 7.86 18.59
C GLU A 254 -13.88 9.16 19.43
N GLY A 255 -12.78 9.90 19.24
CA GLY A 255 -12.46 11.13 19.97
C GLY A 255 -11.79 10.91 21.34
N GLU A 256 -11.74 9.68 21.83
CA GLU A 256 -10.98 9.28 23.02
C GLU A 256 -9.55 8.84 22.66
N LEU A 257 -8.57 9.24 23.47
CA LEU A 257 -7.19 8.82 23.29
C LEU A 257 -6.94 7.54 24.09
N TRP A 258 -6.50 6.51 23.40
CA TRP A 258 -6.15 5.23 23.98
C TRP A 258 -4.65 4.99 23.94
N GLY A 259 -4.21 4.19 24.89
CA GLY A 259 -2.82 3.97 25.21
C GLY A 259 -2.62 2.55 25.62
N PHE A 260 -1.48 2.03 25.22
CA PHE A 260 -1.20 0.63 25.32
C PHE A 260 0.24 0.50 25.76
N VAL A 261 0.52 -0.43 26.66
CA VAL A 261 1.88 -0.78 27.10
C VAL A 261 2.08 -2.29 27.10
N THR A 262 3.35 -2.69 27.01
CA THR A 262 3.84 -4.01 27.37
C THR A 262 5.09 -3.90 28.22
N PRO A 263 5.29 -4.71 29.27
CA PRO A 263 4.37 -5.74 29.78
C PRO A 263 3.16 -5.14 30.51
N ALA A 264 2.35 -6.01 31.12
CA ALA A 264 1.27 -5.59 31.99
C ALA A 264 1.85 -4.93 33.26
N VAL A 265 1.53 -3.65 33.44
CA VAL A 265 1.83 -2.82 34.61
C VAL A 265 0.59 -1.99 34.94
N GLU A 266 0.46 -1.47 36.16
CA GLU A 266 -0.73 -0.70 36.52
C GLU A 266 -0.95 0.52 35.61
N GLU A 267 -2.20 0.70 35.18
CA GLU A 267 -2.65 1.92 34.50
C GLU A 267 -2.27 3.17 35.30
N ALA A 268 -2.33 3.12 36.64
CA ALA A 268 -1.93 4.22 37.51
C ALA A 268 -0.45 4.58 37.35
N GLU A 269 0.45 3.59 37.26
CA GLU A 269 1.88 3.80 37.04
C GLU A 269 2.16 4.30 35.62
N VAL A 270 1.49 3.76 34.60
CA VAL A 270 1.64 4.18 33.20
C VAL A 270 1.12 5.59 32.98
N LYS A 271 -0.08 5.90 33.46
CA LYS A 271 -0.62 7.27 33.44
C LYS A 271 0.34 8.19 34.17
N LYS A 272 0.84 7.82 35.36
CA LYS A 272 1.82 8.60 36.15
C LYS A 272 3.18 8.77 35.46
N ALA A 273 3.66 7.80 34.66
CA ALA A 273 4.93 7.86 33.93
C ALA A 273 4.82 8.62 32.59
N THR A 274 3.68 8.49 31.93
CA THR A 274 3.37 9.25 30.71
C THR A 274 3.03 10.70 31.10
N ALA A 275 2.30 10.92 32.19
CA ALA A 275 2.13 12.21 32.89
C ALA A 275 3.42 12.81 33.48
N ARG A 276 4.55 12.17 33.21
CA ARG A 276 5.89 12.50 33.69
C ARG A 276 6.87 12.82 32.55
N ILE A 277 6.42 12.77 31.30
CA ILE A 277 7.09 13.35 30.10
C ILE A 277 6.07 14.12 29.30
N GLN A 278 5.02 13.38 29.00
CA GLN A 278 3.95 13.61 28.08
C GLN A 278 2.77 14.22 28.95
N PRO A 279 1.51 13.70 29.07
CA PRO A 279 0.31 14.57 29.41
C PRO A 279 -0.70 14.17 30.69
N TYR A 280 -1.65 14.91 31.52
CA TYR A 280 -3.27 15.34 31.62
C TYR A 280 -4.53 14.43 30.86
N TYR A 281 -5.36 15.56 30.40
CA TYR A 281 -6.23 15.99 29.13
C TYR A 281 -6.10 15.49 27.57
N ALA A 282 -4.90 15.34 26.91
CA ALA A 282 -4.53 14.30 25.85
C ALA A 282 -3.28 13.32 26.04
N VAL A 283 -3.16 12.50 27.12
CA VAL A 283 -2.55 11.16 27.35
C VAL A 283 -3.71 10.23 27.10
N PRO A 284 -3.41 8.94 27.00
CA PRO A 284 -4.45 7.96 27.06
C PRO A 284 -5.33 8.07 28.31
N THR A 285 -6.56 8.57 28.13
CA THR A 285 -7.59 8.60 29.16
C THR A 285 -7.96 7.19 29.60
N ARG A 286 -7.65 6.18 28.76
CA ARG A 286 -7.59 4.76 29.09
C ARG A 286 -6.24 4.16 28.68
N ILE A 287 -5.56 3.50 29.62
CA ILE A 287 -4.44 2.59 29.38
C ILE A 287 -4.97 1.16 29.38
N MET A 288 -4.68 0.43 28.31
CA MET A 288 -4.80 -1.01 28.24
C MET A 288 -3.39 -1.60 28.35
N ALA A 289 -3.07 -2.14 29.53
CA ALA A 289 -1.81 -2.83 29.76
C ALA A 289 -1.91 -4.27 29.24
N LEU A 290 -0.89 -4.73 28.50
CA LEU A 290 -0.86 -6.02 27.80
C LEU A 290 0.47 -6.72 28.10
N GLU A 291 0.49 -8.02 28.34
CA GLU A 291 1.76 -8.74 28.59
C GLU A 291 2.75 -8.61 27.42
N SER A 292 2.25 -8.73 26.20
CA SER A 292 3.00 -8.46 24.97
C SER A 292 2.20 -7.54 24.05
N PHE A 293 2.90 -6.87 23.15
CA PHE A 293 2.27 -6.00 22.16
C PHE A 293 1.87 -6.75 20.88
N PRO A 294 0.68 -6.47 20.31
CA PRO A 294 0.46 -6.75 18.89
C PRO A 294 1.49 -6.00 18.05
N LYS A 295 2.40 -6.76 17.41
CA LYS A 295 3.56 -6.22 16.70
C LYS A 295 3.40 -6.22 15.18
N THR A 296 3.57 -5.07 14.52
CA THR A 296 4.11 -4.91 13.15
C THR A 296 5.06 -6.02 12.69
N HIS A 297 4.90 -6.54 11.47
CA HIS A 297 5.76 -7.52 10.76
C HIS A 297 7.20 -7.07 10.69
N ASN A 298 7.42 -5.78 10.69
CA ASN A 298 8.75 -5.24 10.63
C ASN A 298 9.17 -4.81 12.04
N ASP A 299 8.88 -5.70 13.01
CA ASP A 299 8.95 -5.57 14.48
C ASP A 299 8.50 -4.20 15.02
N LYS A 300 7.36 -3.71 14.51
CA LYS A 300 6.74 -2.44 14.96
C LYS A 300 5.57 -2.71 15.90
N THR A 301 4.83 -1.71 16.35
CA THR A 301 3.51 -1.92 16.98
C THR A 301 2.39 -1.89 15.93
N ASP A 302 1.35 -2.73 16.05
CA ASP A 302 0.15 -2.62 15.22
C ASP A 302 -0.98 -1.82 15.90
N ARG A 303 -1.17 -0.60 15.40
CA ARG A 303 -2.19 0.31 15.93
C ARG A 303 -3.61 -0.09 15.53
N ARG A 304 -3.84 -0.90 14.48
CA ARG A 304 -5.20 -1.40 14.18
C ARG A 304 -5.63 -2.48 15.16
N ALA A 305 -4.68 -3.18 15.78
CA ALA A 305 -4.91 -4.22 16.78
C ALA A 305 -5.46 -3.66 18.08
N LEU A 306 -4.64 -2.81 18.69
CA LEU A 306 -4.90 -2.06 19.90
C LEU A 306 -6.24 -1.30 19.79
N LYS A 307 -6.54 -0.73 18.61
CA LYS A 307 -7.82 -0.09 18.33
C LYS A 307 -9.03 -1.03 18.34
N GLN A 308 -8.90 -2.31 17.96
CA GLN A 308 -10.02 -3.27 18.09
C GLN A 308 -10.16 -3.78 19.53
N LEU A 309 -9.06 -4.17 20.18
CA LEU A 309 -9.09 -4.62 21.59
C LEU A 309 -9.76 -3.58 22.51
N ALA A 310 -9.44 -2.30 22.32
CA ALA A 310 -10.07 -1.18 23.00
C ALA A 310 -11.59 -1.12 22.79
N VAL A 311 -12.06 -1.18 21.54
CA VAL A 311 -13.49 -1.11 21.19
C VAL A 311 -14.25 -2.33 21.73
N GLU A 312 -13.67 -3.53 21.65
CA GLU A 312 -14.28 -4.76 22.18
C GLU A 312 -14.40 -4.73 23.71
N THR A 313 -13.39 -4.19 24.40
CA THR A 313 -13.42 -3.99 25.85
C THR A 313 -14.50 -2.99 26.28
N VAL A 314 -14.74 -1.93 25.50
CA VAL A 314 -15.85 -0.99 25.74
C VAL A 314 -17.20 -1.65 25.51
N ALA A 315 -17.33 -2.48 24.45
CA ALA A 315 -18.57 -3.18 24.14
C ALA A 315 -18.97 -4.16 25.27
N GLN A 316 -18.03 -4.94 25.80
CA GLN A 316 -18.27 -5.86 26.92
C GLN A 316 -18.62 -5.11 28.22
N ALA A 317 -17.89 -4.04 28.56
CA ALA A 317 -18.25 -3.18 29.69
C ALA A 317 -19.64 -2.50 29.55
N SER A 318 -20.18 -2.43 28.32
CA SER A 318 -21.51 -1.88 28.04
C SER A 318 -22.63 -2.94 28.06
N SER A 319 -22.33 -4.22 27.83
CA SER A 319 -23.32 -5.31 28.01
C SER A 319 -23.57 -5.62 29.49
N ASP A 320 -22.52 -5.57 30.31
CA ASP A 320 -22.60 -5.91 31.73
C ASP A 320 -23.15 -4.74 32.58
N GLY A 321 -23.22 -3.53 32.01
CA GLY A 321 -23.59 -2.29 32.70
C GLY A 321 -25.09 -2.01 32.82
N LEU A 322 -25.98 -2.85 32.27
CA LEU A 322 -27.42 -2.55 32.21
C LEU A 322 -28.23 -3.16 33.35
N THR A 323 -27.96 -2.75 34.59
CA THR A 323 -28.88 -2.95 35.74
C THR A 323 -29.02 -1.66 36.54
N ILE A 324 -29.93 -0.80 36.10
CA ILE A 324 -30.44 0.33 36.90
C ILE A 324 -31.94 0.13 37.09
N VAL A 325 -32.36 0.17 38.36
CA VAL A 325 -33.75 -0.07 38.76
C VAL A 325 -34.64 1.11 38.36
N SER A 326 -35.74 0.81 37.68
CA SER A 326 -36.90 1.70 37.59
C SER A 326 -38.14 0.95 38.08
N ALA A 327 -38.73 1.44 39.16
CA ALA A 327 -40.00 0.95 39.70
C ALA A 327 -41.15 1.87 39.27
N VAL A 328 -42.39 1.39 39.45
CA VAL A 328 -43.66 2.05 39.07
C VAL A 328 -43.91 2.07 37.53
N GLY A 329 -45.02 1.55 37.02
CA GLY A 329 -46.07 0.77 37.69
C GLY A 329 -47.29 0.44 36.83
N THR A 330 -48.13 -0.47 37.36
CA THR A 330 -49.56 -0.71 37.01
C THR A 330 -49.98 -1.05 35.56
N LYS A 331 -50.48 -2.30 35.42
CA LYS A 331 -51.72 -2.71 34.71
C LYS A 331 -51.80 -2.56 33.16
N ALA A 332 -52.54 -3.41 32.44
CA ALA A 332 -53.12 -4.74 32.73
C ALA A 332 -53.63 -5.38 31.42
N GLU A 333 -53.88 -6.70 31.44
CA GLU A 333 -54.79 -7.44 30.52
C GLU A 333 -54.44 -7.43 29.01
N SER A 334 -54.90 -8.37 28.16
CA SER A 334 -55.31 -9.78 28.30
C SER A 334 -55.17 -10.40 26.88
N LEU A 335 -55.03 -11.71 26.64
CA LEU A 335 -56.00 -12.78 26.87
C LEU A 335 -55.34 -14.17 26.68
N SER A 336 -56.00 -15.19 27.25
CA SER A 336 -55.79 -16.62 27.02
C SER A 336 -56.08 -17.03 25.54
N THR A 337 -55.77 -18.24 25.05
CA THR A 337 -56.03 -19.56 25.66
C THR A 337 -55.29 -20.72 24.96
N LYS A 338 -54.96 -21.76 25.73
CA LYS A 338 -55.09 -23.24 25.49
C LYS A 338 -55.17 -23.83 24.06
N ALA A 339 -54.71 -25.06 23.79
CA ALA A 339 -53.90 -26.04 24.55
C ALA A 339 -53.55 -27.27 23.66
N GLU A 340 -52.72 -28.19 24.19
CA GLU A 340 -52.72 -29.66 23.99
C GLU A 340 -53.05 -30.24 22.59
N ASN A 341 -52.12 -30.96 21.95
CA ASN A 341 -51.86 -32.36 22.34
C ASN A 341 -50.45 -32.84 21.99
N ALA A 342 -50.01 -33.88 22.69
CA ALA A 342 -48.74 -34.58 22.48
C ALA A 342 -48.96 -36.06 22.05
N GLU A 343 -47.87 -36.83 22.04
CA GLU A 343 -47.78 -38.28 21.78
C GLU A 343 -47.72 -38.74 20.31
N SER A 344 -46.50 -38.96 19.82
CA SER A 344 -45.99 -40.33 19.61
C SER A 344 -44.49 -40.33 19.22
N LEU A 345 -43.85 -41.50 19.23
CA LEU A 345 -42.52 -41.78 18.67
C LEU A 345 -41.29 -41.17 19.38
N ASN A 346 -41.25 -41.17 20.71
CA ASN A 346 -39.95 -41.24 21.41
C ASN A 346 -39.41 -42.68 21.39
N THR A 347 -38.54 -43.02 20.43
CA THR A 347 -37.79 -44.30 20.42
C THR A 347 -36.56 -44.28 19.49
N LYS A 348 -35.67 -43.30 19.66
CA LYS A 348 -34.33 -43.32 19.02
C LYS A 348 -33.24 -42.45 19.66
N ALA A 349 -33.52 -41.82 20.80
CA ALA A 349 -32.63 -40.86 21.47
C ALA A 349 -31.73 -41.50 22.55
N GLU A 350 -31.07 -42.62 22.24
CA GLU A 350 -30.23 -43.35 23.22
C GLU A 350 -28.93 -43.91 22.60
N LYS A 351 -28.50 -43.34 21.47
CA LYS A 351 -27.27 -43.73 20.76
C LYS A 351 -26.52 -42.56 20.10
N ALA A 352 -26.71 -41.35 20.63
CA ALA A 352 -26.17 -40.10 20.08
C ALA A 352 -25.37 -39.23 21.08
N GLU A 353 -25.26 -39.62 22.35
CA GLU A 353 -24.52 -38.86 23.39
C GLU A 353 -23.03 -39.23 23.53
N SER A 354 -22.45 -39.95 22.57
CA SER A 354 -21.05 -40.42 22.63
C SER A 354 -20.22 -40.11 21.38
N LEU A 355 -20.55 -39.03 20.65
CA LEU A 355 -19.72 -38.50 19.54
C LEU A 355 -19.97 -37.00 19.25
N SER A 356 -20.07 -36.18 20.30
CA SER A 356 -20.22 -34.70 20.18
C SER A 356 -19.12 -33.92 20.91
N THR A 357 -17.89 -34.41 20.85
CA THR A 357 -16.71 -33.56 21.08
C THR A 357 -16.59 -32.59 19.91
N LYS A 358 -17.19 -31.40 20.04
CA LYS A 358 -16.72 -30.24 19.26
C LYS A 358 -15.24 -30.07 19.57
N ALA A 359 -14.39 -30.21 18.57
CA ALA A 359 -12.97 -29.93 18.73
C ALA A 359 -12.81 -28.44 18.99
N GLU A 360 -12.46 -28.08 20.23
CA GLU A 360 -12.02 -26.72 20.55
C GLU A 360 -10.74 -26.46 19.76
N PHE A 361 -10.82 -25.55 18.79
CA PHE A 361 -9.68 -25.19 17.96
C PHE A 361 -8.65 -24.45 18.81
N VAL A 362 -7.65 -25.18 19.29
CA VAL A 362 -6.39 -24.59 19.78
C VAL A 362 -5.81 -23.76 18.64
N GLU A 363 -5.81 -22.42 18.79
CA GLU A 363 -5.02 -21.55 17.89
C GLU A 363 -3.56 -22.00 18.00
N SER A 364 -3.05 -22.67 16.96
CA SER A 364 -1.74 -23.31 17.07
C SER A 364 -0.66 -22.24 17.16
N GLU A 365 -0.08 -22.08 18.35
CA GLU A 365 1.05 -21.20 18.67
C GLU A 365 2.38 -21.64 18.02
N LEU A 366 2.32 -22.29 16.85
CA LEU A 366 3.47 -22.65 16.01
C LEU A 366 4.39 -21.46 15.67
N TRP A 367 3.93 -20.23 15.88
CA TRP A 367 4.71 -19.02 15.69
C TRP A 367 5.30 -18.43 16.99
N THR A 368 4.91 -18.84 18.20
CA THR A 368 5.40 -18.17 19.43
C THR A 368 6.88 -18.44 19.69
N GLY A 369 7.60 -17.41 20.15
CA GLY A 369 9.05 -17.44 20.33
C GLY A 369 9.87 -17.32 19.03
N TYR A 370 9.23 -17.13 17.87
CA TYR A 370 9.99 -16.90 16.63
C TYR A 370 10.82 -15.61 16.67
N GLU A 371 10.51 -14.68 17.57
CA GLU A 371 11.31 -13.51 17.88
C GLU A 371 12.72 -13.84 18.41
N GLU A 372 12.94 -15.06 18.93
CA GLU A 372 14.25 -15.49 19.46
C GLU A 372 15.11 -16.24 18.42
N ASP A 373 14.50 -16.88 17.40
CA ASP A 373 15.22 -17.70 16.40
C ASP A 373 16.50 -17.02 15.86
N GLU A 374 17.62 -17.75 15.76
CA GLU A 374 18.76 -17.21 15.03
C GLU A 374 18.46 -17.15 13.53
N VAL A 375 18.57 -15.96 12.95
CA VAL A 375 18.37 -15.75 11.50
C VAL A 375 19.70 -16.04 10.79
N PRO A 376 19.87 -17.15 10.06
CA PRO A 376 21.19 -17.59 9.62
C PRO A 376 21.90 -16.58 8.73
N ASP A 377 23.22 -16.68 8.61
CA ASP A 377 23.96 -15.75 7.77
C ASP A 377 23.73 -16.02 6.27
N LYS A 378 24.06 -15.02 5.43
CA LYS A 378 23.78 -15.05 4.00
C LYS A 378 24.96 -15.65 3.24
N VAL A 379 24.72 -16.80 2.59
CA VAL A 379 25.65 -17.74 1.91
C VAL A 379 26.64 -17.12 0.90
N SER A 380 26.56 -15.83 0.59
CA SER A 380 27.54 -15.13 -0.28
C SER A 380 27.63 -13.64 0.03
N SER A 381 28.76 -13.01 -0.32
CA SER A 381 29.05 -11.60 -0.02
C SER A 381 28.04 -10.61 -0.63
N LYS A 382 27.92 -9.42 -0.04
CA LYS A 382 26.98 -8.36 -0.46
C LYS A 382 27.09 -8.04 -1.97
N PHE A 383 28.31 -7.99 -2.49
CA PHE A 383 28.58 -7.77 -3.93
C PHE A 383 28.01 -8.91 -4.79
N VAL A 384 28.40 -10.16 -4.51
CA VAL A 384 27.96 -11.35 -5.27
C VAL A 384 26.44 -11.49 -5.23
N ARG A 385 25.80 -11.22 -4.08
CA ARG A 385 24.32 -11.23 -3.95
C ARG A 385 23.66 -10.16 -4.82
N ASN A 386 24.18 -8.93 -4.83
CA ASN A 386 23.61 -7.84 -5.63
C ASN A 386 23.73 -8.14 -7.13
N VAL A 387 24.90 -8.61 -7.58
CA VAL A 387 25.11 -9.07 -8.97
C VAL A 387 24.15 -10.23 -9.30
N ARG A 388 24.06 -11.27 -8.46
CA ARG A 388 23.28 -12.48 -8.74
C ARG A 388 21.76 -12.27 -8.70
N HIS A 389 21.25 -11.37 -7.86
CA HIS A 389 19.81 -11.24 -7.58
C HIS A 389 19.18 -9.91 -8.05
N GLN A 390 19.94 -8.81 -8.10
CA GLN A 390 19.45 -7.52 -8.58
C GLN A 390 19.84 -7.29 -10.05
N VAL A 391 21.12 -7.45 -10.41
CA VAL A 391 21.60 -7.28 -11.79
C VAL A 391 21.10 -8.44 -12.66
N PHE A 392 21.47 -9.68 -12.35
CA PHE A 392 21.07 -10.88 -13.08
C PHE A 392 19.84 -11.58 -12.47
N SER A 393 18.76 -10.84 -12.21
CA SER A 393 17.44 -11.46 -11.95
C SER A 393 16.97 -12.27 -13.17
N LEU A 394 16.14 -13.32 -13.03
CA LEU A 394 15.81 -14.17 -14.19
C LEU A 394 15.10 -13.39 -15.30
N TYR A 395 14.20 -12.46 -14.96
CA TYR A 395 13.61 -11.52 -15.91
C TYR A 395 14.69 -10.79 -16.73
N ARG A 396 15.73 -10.25 -16.09
CA ARG A 396 16.85 -9.57 -16.75
C ARG A 396 17.76 -10.53 -17.54
N ARG A 397 17.87 -11.80 -17.14
CA ARG A 397 18.57 -12.84 -17.93
C ARG A 397 17.81 -13.19 -19.19
N LEU A 398 16.48 -13.39 -19.12
CA LEU A 398 15.65 -13.69 -20.28
C LEU A 398 15.64 -12.53 -21.27
N PHE A 399 15.53 -11.29 -20.77
CA PHE A 399 15.75 -10.07 -21.56
C PHE A 399 17.15 -10.06 -22.20
N GLY A 400 18.19 -10.37 -21.40
CA GLY A 400 19.58 -10.43 -21.85
C GLY A 400 19.87 -11.51 -22.91
N VAL A 401 19.19 -12.66 -22.86
CA VAL A 401 19.27 -13.70 -23.90
C VAL A 401 18.69 -13.17 -25.21
N VAL A 402 17.51 -12.53 -25.17
CA VAL A 402 16.93 -11.89 -26.38
C VAL A 402 17.85 -10.80 -26.92
N PHE A 403 18.46 -9.99 -26.04
CA PHE A 403 19.45 -8.99 -26.45
C PHE A 403 20.68 -9.61 -27.13
N VAL A 404 21.30 -10.64 -26.53
CA VAL A 404 22.46 -11.33 -27.11
C VAL A 404 22.14 -11.99 -28.45
N VAL A 405 20.96 -12.62 -28.60
CA VAL A 405 20.50 -13.16 -29.89
C VAL A 405 20.36 -12.04 -30.93
N ASN A 406 19.76 -10.91 -30.56
CA ASN A 406 19.63 -9.76 -31.48
C ASN A 406 20.98 -9.10 -31.81
N VAL A 407 21.96 -9.10 -30.91
CA VAL A 407 23.35 -8.67 -31.19
C VAL A 407 24.04 -9.63 -32.16
N ALA A 408 23.87 -10.94 -32.00
CA ALA A 408 24.40 -11.92 -32.96
C ALA A 408 23.78 -11.75 -34.36
N VAL A 409 22.47 -11.48 -34.43
CA VAL A 409 21.76 -11.13 -35.67
C VAL A 409 22.29 -9.81 -36.26
N LEU A 410 22.59 -8.80 -35.45
CA LEU A 410 23.18 -7.54 -35.90
C LEU A 410 24.57 -7.73 -36.52
N VAL A 411 25.44 -8.53 -35.90
CA VAL A 411 26.75 -8.90 -36.46
C VAL A 411 26.58 -9.66 -37.79
N TRP A 412 25.62 -10.59 -37.86
CA TRP A 412 25.33 -11.34 -39.09
C TRP A 412 24.84 -10.43 -40.23
N ILE A 413 23.95 -9.46 -39.96
CA ILE A 413 23.52 -8.48 -40.96
C ILE A 413 24.68 -7.58 -41.40
N ALA A 414 25.52 -7.12 -40.47
CA ALA A 414 26.68 -6.28 -40.80
C ALA A 414 27.63 -6.97 -41.80
N VAL A 415 27.76 -8.29 -41.72
CA VAL A 415 28.56 -9.10 -42.67
C VAL A 415 27.78 -9.46 -43.95
N LYS A 416 26.47 -9.73 -43.89
CA LYS A 416 25.66 -10.19 -45.04
C LYS A 416 24.92 -9.08 -45.81
N GLY A 417 25.01 -7.84 -45.36
CA GLY A 417 24.31 -6.69 -45.92
C GLY A 417 22.85 -6.58 -45.46
N ALA A 418 22.44 -5.36 -45.13
CA ALA A 418 21.04 -5.03 -44.82
C ALA A 418 20.25 -4.66 -46.09
N ASN A 419 18.96 -5.01 -46.10
CA ASN A 419 17.94 -4.39 -46.93
C ASN A 419 16.63 -4.31 -46.12
N SER A 420 15.67 -3.50 -46.56
CA SER A 420 14.41 -3.31 -45.83
C SER A 420 13.65 -4.62 -45.60
N GLN A 421 13.65 -5.54 -46.57
CA GLN A 421 12.96 -6.82 -46.45
C GLN A 421 13.50 -7.69 -45.30
N ARG A 422 14.84 -7.81 -45.17
CA ARG A 422 15.49 -8.56 -44.07
C ARG A 422 15.26 -7.90 -42.71
N LEU A 423 15.37 -6.57 -42.63
CA LEU A 423 15.14 -5.83 -41.39
C LEU A 423 13.68 -5.93 -40.94
N GLY A 424 12.73 -5.87 -41.88
CA GLY A 424 11.31 -6.09 -41.63
C GLY A 424 11.00 -7.47 -41.05
N LEU A 425 11.60 -8.54 -41.61
CA LEU A 425 11.47 -9.89 -41.07
C LEU A 425 11.98 -9.98 -39.62
N ILE A 426 13.06 -9.29 -39.27
CA ILE A 426 13.67 -9.36 -37.94
C ILE A 426 12.90 -8.50 -36.93
N ALA A 427 12.42 -7.32 -37.34
CA ALA A 427 11.52 -6.49 -36.54
C ALA A 427 10.21 -7.24 -36.23
N ILE A 428 9.55 -7.81 -37.24
CA ILE A 428 8.28 -8.52 -37.06
C ILE A 428 8.45 -9.84 -36.30
N SER A 429 9.59 -10.54 -36.43
CA SER A 429 9.88 -11.73 -35.61
C SER A 429 10.01 -11.39 -34.13
N ASN A 430 10.65 -10.27 -33.80
CA ASN A 430 10.70 -9.77 -32.41
C ASN A 430 9.31 -9.36 -31.91
N ILE A 431 8.52 -8.62 -32.69
CA ILE A 431 7.16 -8.20 -32.32
C ILE A 431 6.23 -9.43 -32.14
N PHE A 432 6.31 -10.40 -33.05
CA PHE A 432 5.61 -11.70 -32.96
C PHE A 432 5.92 -12.40 -31.64
N CYS A 433 7.21 -12.60 -31.33
CA CYS A 433 7.63 -13.23 -30.07
C CYS A 433 7.17 -12.43 -28.85
N ALA A 434 7.21 -11.10 -28.88
CA ALA A 434 6.73 -10.26 -27.79
C ALA A 434 5.23 -10.48 -27.50
N ILE A 435 4.40 -10.50 -28.55
CA ILE A 435 2.95 -10.75 -28.44
C ILE A 435 2.68 -12.18 -27.95
N LEU A 436 3.37 -13.17 -28.53
CA LEU A 436 3.18 -14.59 -28.23
C LEU A 436 3.45 -14.91 -26.75
N MET A 437 4.46 -14.28 -26.13
CA MET A 437 4.77 -14.42 -24.69
C MET A 437 3.73 -13.84 -23.73
N ARG A 438 2.65 -13.21 -24.24
CA ARG A 438 1.51 -12.70 -23.44
C ARG A 438 0.20 -13.45 -23.70
N GLN A 439 0.20 -14.45 -24.59
CA GLN A 439 -0.98 -15.27 -24.89
C GLN A 439 -1.24 -16.34 -23.82
N ASP A 440 -2.47 -16.46 -23.33
CA ASP A 440 -2.83 -17.36 -22.22
C ASP A 440 -2.56 -18.84 -22.54
N TYR A 441 -2.84 -19.28 -23.78
CA TYR A 441 -2.51 -20.64 -24.22
C TYR A 441 -1.00 -20.92 -24.22
N VAL A 442 -0.18 -19.94 -24.62
CA VAL A 442 1.29 -20.07 -24.68
C VAL A 442 1.87 -20.09 -23.28
N ILE A 443 1.40 -19.18 -22.40
CA ILE A 443 1.72 -19.18 -20.97
C ILE A 443 1.37 -20.56 -20.36
N ASN A 444 0.18 -21.08 -20.65
CA ASN A 444 -0.26 -22.40 -20.18
C ASN A 444 0.62 -23.55 -20.69
N VAL A 445 1.10 -23.50 -21.95
CA VAL A 445 2.05 -24.49 -22.49
C VAL A 445 3.40 -24.41 -21.77
N PHE A 446 3.97 -23.22 -21.57
CA PHE A 446 5.21 -23.04 -20.81
C PHE A 446 5.08 -23.58 -19.38
N PHE A 447 3.99 -23.24 -18.68
CA PHE A 447 3.73 -23.75 -17.34
C PHE A 447 3.49 -25.27 -17.33
N ASN A 448 2.79 -25.85 -18.31
CA ASN A 448 2.64 -27.31 -18.40
C ASN A 448 3.99 -28.01 -18.58
N VAL A 449 4.85 -27.54 -19.49
CA VAL A 449 6.18 -28.12 -19.72
C VAL A 449 7.09 -27.95 -18.50
N CYS A 450 7.16 -26.75 -17.92
CA CYS A 450 8.01 -26.51 -16.75
C CYS A 450 7.50 -27.16 -15.46
N CYS A 451 6.18 -27.31 -15.28
CA CYS A 451 5.60 -27.97 -14.09
C CYS A 451 5.41 -29.49 -14.27
N ALA A 452 5.79 -30.07 -15.41
CA ALA A 452 5.80 -31.53 -15.61
C ALA A 452 7.06 -32.22 -15.05
N VAL A 453 8.06 -31.47 -14.57
CA VAL A 453 9.28 -32.03 -13.98
C VAL A 453 8.94 -32.73 -12.64
N PRO A 454 9.20 -34.04 -12.48
CA PRO A 454 8.73 -34.79 -11.32
C PRO A 454 9.53 -34.45 -10.05
N PRO A 455 8.92 -34.52 -8.83
CA PRO A 455 9.62 -34.28 -7.56
C PRO A 455 10.82 -35.20 -7.25
N SER A 456 11.00 -36.27 -8.02
CA SER A 456 12.18 -37.14 -7.96
C SER A 456 13.45 -36.48 -8.51
N TRP A 457 13.33 -35.53 -9.45
CA TRP A 457 14.49 -34.87 -10.06
C TRP A 457 15.26 -33.98 -9.06
N PRO A 458 16.55 -33.69 -9.32
CA PRO A 458 17.35 -32.79 -8.48
C PRO A 458 16.69 -31.42 -8.27
N LEU A 459 16.68 -30.94 -7.03
CA LEU A 459 16.09 -29.65 -6.64
C LEU A 459 16.68 -28.47 -7.44
N PHE A 460 17.92 -28.58 -7.94
CA PHE A 460 18.54 -27.54 -8.77
C PHE A 460 17.89 -27.35 -10.14
N ILE A 461 17.23 -28.39 -10.69
CA ILE A 461 16.46 -28.31 -11.93
C ILE A 461 15.05 -27.77 -11.60
N ARG A 462 14.39 -28.36 -10.61
CA ARG A 462 13.04 -27.98 -10.17
C ARG A 462 12.94 -26.49 -9.82
N ARG A 463 13.93 -25.93 -9.11
CA ARG A 463 14.02 -24.49 -8.79
C ARG A 463 14.29 -23.55 -9.99
N VAL A 464 14.66 -24.09 -11.16
CA VAL A 464 14.81 -23.33 -12.41
C VAL A 464 13.49 -23.36 -13.18
N CYS A 465 12.89 -24.54 -13.35
CA CYS A 465 11.59 -24.71 -13.99
C CYS A 465 10.47 -23.95 -13.24
N ALA A 466 10.51 -23.95 -11.91
CA ALA A 466 9.62 -23.16 -11.04
C ALA A 466 9.69 -21.63 -11.26
N ARG A 467 10.63 -21.13 -12.07
CA ARG A 467 10.73 -19.69 -12.40
C ARG A 467 10.06 -19.32 -13.73
N VAL A 468 9.29 -20.24 -14.32
CA VAL A 468 8.53 -20.05 -15.57
C VAL A 468 7.68 -18.77 -15.56
N TYR A 469 7.16 -18.33 -14.41
CA TYR A 469 6.40 -17.09 -14.27
C TYR A 469 7.19 -15.80 -14.61
N HIS A 470 8.52 -15.87 -14.84
CA HIS A 470 9.34 -14.75 -15.30
C HIS A 470 9.41 -14.58 -16.84
N ILE A 471 8.66 -15.34 -17.65
CA ILE A 471 8.57 -15.20 -19.13
C ILE A 471 8.26 -13.77 -19.63
N GLY A 472 7.71 -12.89 -18.79
CA GLY A 472 7.61 -11.45 -19.09
C GLY A 472 8.95 -10.79 -19.48
N GLY A 473 10.10 -11.36 -19.08
CA GLY A 473 11.42 -10.90 -19.51
C GLY A 473 11.69 -11.16 -21.01
N LEU A 474 11.13 -12.24 -21.57
CA LEU A 474 11.14 -12.49 -23.01
C LEU A 474 10.23 -11.50 -23.73
N HIS A 475 9.00 -11.30 -23.24
CA HIS A 475 8.06 -10.33 -23.80
C HIS A 475 8.71 -8.93 -23.94
N SER A 476 9.27 -8.39 -22.85
CA SER A 476 9.88 -7.05 -22.87
C SER A 476 11.20 -7.00 -23.65
N GLY A 477 12.01 -8.08 -23.63
CA GLY A 477 13.24 -8.17 -24.43
C GLY A 477 12.94 -8.14 -25.93
N CYS A 478 11.95 -8.91 -26.37
CA CYS A 478 11.47 -8.97 -27.74
C CYS A 478 10.81 -7.65 -28.15
N ALA A 479 9.99 -7.03 -27.29
CA ALA A 479 9.35 -5.75 -27.58
C ALA A 479 10.38 -4.63 -27.81
N MET A 480 11.35 -4.46 -26.89
CA MET A 480 12.40 -3.45 -27.04
C MET A 480 13.28 -3.71 -28.27
N SER A 481 13.65 -4.96 -28.52
CA SER A 481 14.45 -5.32 -29.70
C SER A 481 13.69 -5.08 -31.01
N GLY A 482 12.38 -5.35 -31.03
CA GLY A 482 11.51 -5.08 -32.19
C GLY A 482 11.42 -3.59 -32.53
N VAL A 483 11.36 -2.71 -31.51
CA VAL A 483 11.38 -1.24 -31.71
C VAL A 483 12.73 -0.77 -32.26
N VAL A 484 13.85 -1.29 -31.76
CA VAL A 484 15.19 -0.97 -32.29
C VAL A 484 15.34 -1.46 -33.73
N TRP A 485 14.89 -2.67 -34.06
CA TRP A 485 14.92 -3.18 -35.43
C TRP A 485 14.00 -2.43 -36.38
N LEU A 486 12.85 -1.95 -35.90
CA LEU A 486 11.97 -1.08 -36.68
C LEU A 486 12.62 0.30 -36.94
N ALA A 487 13.37 0.86 -36.00
CA ALA A 487 14.14 2.08 -36.24
C ALA A 487 15.23 1.88 -37.31
N PHE A 488 15.94 0.73 -37.28
CA PHE A 488 16.88 0.37 -38.35
C PHE A 488 16.18 0.14 -39.71
N LEU A 489 14.99 -0.46 -39.72
CA LEU A 489 14.16 -0.58 -40.93
C LEU A 489 13.80 0.81 -41.50
N CYS A 490 13.31 1.74 -40.67
CA CYS A 490 12.96 3.09 -41.11
C CYS A 490 14.17 3.81 -41.75
N ALA A 491 15.36 3.71 -41.14
CA ALA A 491 16.58 4.30 -41.68
C ALA A 491 16.99 3.67 -43.03
N GLN A 492 16.98 2.33 -43.12
CA GLN A 492 17.34 1.62 -44.36
C GLN A 492 16.31 1.84 -45.48
N ALA A 493 15.01 1.85 -45.17
CA ALA A 493 13.95 2.12 -46.14
C ALA A 493 14.04 3.55 -46.69
N THR A 494 14.32 4.54 -45.82
CA THR A 494 14.56 5.93 -46.23
C THR A 494 15.77 6.04 -47.15
N LYS A 495 16.85 5.30 -46.85
CA LYS A 495 18.04 5.21 -47.70
C LYS A 495 17.74 4.59 -49.07
N GLU A 496 16.96 3.50 -49.12
CA GLU A 496 16.58 2.84 -50.38
C GLU A 496 15.73 3.74 -51.29
N VAL A 497 14.82 4.53 -50.72
CA VAL A 497 14.06 5.58 -51.42
C VAL A 497 14.99 6.67 -51.95
N ALA A 498 15.90 7.19 -51.12
CA ALA A 498 16.83 8.26 -51.50
C ALA A 498 17.81 7.83 -52.61
N GLU A 499 18.26 6.57 -52.58
CA GLU A 499 19.11 5.97 -53.61
C GLU A 499 18.33 5.53 -54.88
N LYS A 500 16.99 5.68 -54.91
CA LYS A 500 16.10 5.32 -56.04
C LYS A 500 16.33 3.89 -56.57
N ARG A 501 16.51 2.91 -55.68
CA ARG A 501 16.80 1.52 -56.08
C ARG A 501 15.62 0.89 -56.83
N GLN A 502 15.91 0.14 -57.90
CA GLN A 502 14.89 -0.56 -58.70
C GLN A 502 14.15 -1.67 -57.92
N LEU A 503 14.83 -2.33 -56.97
CA LEU A 503 14.20 -3.06 -55.87
C LEU A 503 14.65 -2.42 -54.55
N GLY A 504 13.69 -1.91 -53.78
CA GLY A 504 13.90 -1.16 -52.56
C GLY A 504 12.56 -0.68 -52.00
N ALA A 505 12.52 -0.29 -50.73
CA ALA A 505 11.29 0.20 -50.11
C ALA A 505 10.68 1.42 -50.84
N SER A 506 9.35 1.48 -50.89
CA SER A 506 8.60 2.64 -51.41
C SER A 506 8.37 3.72 -50.34
N VAL A 507 7.99 4.93 -50.79
CA VAL A 507 7.63 6.05 -49.91
C VAL A 507 6.48 5.68 -48.96
N ALA A 508 5.52 4.87 -49.42
CA ALA A 508 4.44 4.34 -48.60
C ALA A 508 4.97 3.44 -47.48
N THR A 509 5.85 2.49 -47.81
CA THR A 509 6.52 1.62 -46.83
C THR A 509 7.31 2.43 -45.79
N VAL A 510 8.02 3.50 -46.20
CA VAL A 510 8.71 4.42 -45.26
C VAL A 510 7.72 5.11 -44.30
N ALA A 511 6.67 5.75 -44.83
CA ALA A 511 5.69 6.50 -44.04
C ALA A 511 4.93 5.62 -43.03
N ILE A 512 4.52 4.42 -43.45
CA ILE A 512 3.87 3.43 -42.58
C ILE A 512 4.85 2.95 -41.49
N SER A 513 6.12 2.69 -41.85
CA SER A 513 7.13 2.24 -40.88
C SER A 513 7.39 3.26 -39.77
N TYR A 514 7.51 4.56 -40.11
CA TYR A 514 7.65 5.62 -39.12
C TYR A 514 6.40 5.79 -38.24
N SER A 515 5.21 5.58 -38.80
CA SER A 515 3.94 5.62 -38.05
C SER A 515 3.88 4.49 -37.01
N ILE A 516 4.24 3.26 -37.38
CA ILE A 516 4.35 2.13 -36.43
C ILE A 516 5.40 2.44 -35.36
N LEU A 517 6.56 2.99 -35.75
CA LEU A 517 7.63 3.33 -34.83
C LEU A 517 7.17 4.34 -33.77
N ALA A 518 6.45 5.39 -34.17
CA ALA A 518 5.87 6.37 -33.25
C ALA A 518 4.89 5.71 -32.25
N PHE A 519 3.99 4.84 -32.72
CA PHE A 519 3.07 4.11 -31.84
C PHE A 519 3.79 3.18 -30.86
N LEU A 520 4.78 2.40 -31.31
CA LEU A 520 5.51 1.49 -30.42
C LEU A 520 6.42 2.23 -29.43
N VAL A 521 7.04 3.34 -29.83
CA VAL A 521 7.78 4.23 -28.92
C VAL A 521 6.83 4.81 -27.86
N GLY A 522 5.60 5.21 -28.24
CA GLY A 522 4.55 5.60 -27.31
C GLY A 522 4.24 4.50 -26.28
N ILE A 523 4.03 3.26 -26.72
CA ILE A 523 3.83 2.11 -25.81
C ILE A 523 5.03 1.94 -24.86
N VAL A 524 6.27 2.00 -25.37
CA VAL A 524 7.49 1.87 -24.56
C VAL A 524 7.59 2.97 -23.49
N ILE A 525 7.26 4.22 -23.82
CA ILE A 525 7.30 5.36 -22.89
C ILE A 525 6.33 5.13 -21.72
N PHE A 526 5.08 4.77 -22.00
CA PHE A 526 4.08 4.52 -20.95
C PHE A 526 4.30 3.19 -20.22
N ALA A 527 4.99 2.22 -20.84
CA ALA A 527 5.42 0.98 -20.20
C ALA A 527 6.62 1.15 -19.25
N MET A 528 7.29 2.30 -19.24
CA MET A 528 8.40 2.55 -18.31
C MET A 528 7.91 2.43 -16.85
N PRO A 529 8.63 1.71 -15.96
CA PRO A 529 8.10 1.36 -14.64
C PRO A 529 7.60 2.54 -13.80
N ALA A 530 8.27 3.70 -13.87
CA ALA A 530 7.88 4.90 -13.13
C ALA A 530 6.55 5.50 -13.61
N PHE A 531 6.28 5.47 -14.92
CA PHE A 531 4.99 5.93 -15.48
C PHE A 531 3.90 4.88 -15.23
N ARG A 532 4.18 3.60 -15.51
CA ARG A 532 3.20 2.51 -15.34
C ARG A 532 2.69 2.41 -13.90
N SER A 533 3.56 2.53 -12.89
CA SER A 533 3.14 2.43 -11.47
C SER A 533 2.43 3.68 -10.94
N GLN A 534 2.43 4.80 -11.68
CA GLN A 534 1.75 6.04 -11.29
C GLN A 534 0.47 6.31 -12.07
N ARG A 535 0.35 5.77 -13.30
CA ARG A 535 -0.75 6.06 -14.23
C ARG A 535 -1.22 4.78 -14.94
N HIS A 536 -1.52 3.74 -14.17
CA HIS A 536 -1.76 2.39 -14.69
C HIS A 536 -2.84 2.36 -15.79
N ASP A 537 -4.00 2.98 -15.56
CA ASP A 537 -5.12 2.96 -16.51
C ASP A 537 -4.83 3.76 -17.79
N THR A 538 -3.93 4.76 -17.70
CA THR A 538 -3.44 5.49 -18.87
C THR A 538 -2.48 4.62 -19.69
N PHE A 539 -1.60 3.86 -19.02
CA PHE A 539 -0.76 2.85 -19.66
C PHE A 539 -1.62 1.76 -20.34
N GLU A 540 -2.61 1.21 -19.64
CA GLU A 540 -3.58 0.23 -20.16
C GLU A 540 -4.26 0.75 -21.43
N ARG A 541 -4.88 1.94 -21.36
CA ARG A 541 -5.60 2.57 -22.48
C ARG A 541 -4.70 2.79 -23.70
N ILE A 542 -3.48 3.30 -23.48
CA ILE A 542 -2.51 3.57 -24.55
C ILE A 542 -1.98 2.26 -25.14
N HIS A 543 -1.60 1.27 -24.32
CA HIS A 543 -1.14 -0.03 -24.81
C HIS A 543 -2.24 -0.77 -25.60
N ARG A 544 -3.52 -0.68 -25.19
CA ARG A 544 -4.66 -1.22 -25.95
C ARG A 544 -4.81 -0.49 -27.29
N PHE A 545 -4.96 0.84 -27.29
CA PHE A 545 -5.21 1.64 -28.49
C PHE A 545 -4.05 1.57 -29.50
N CYS A 546 -2.84 1.91 -29.08
CA CYS A 546 -1.65 1.89 -29.93
C CYS A 546 -1.28 0.46 -30.37
N GLY A 547 -1.66 -0.56 -29.59
CA GLY A 547 -1.53 -1.97 -29.97
C GLY A 547 -2.41 -2.32 -31.18
N TRP A 548 -3.72 -2.07 -31.11
CA TRP A 548 -4.64 -2.34 -32.22
C TRP A 548 -4.29 -1.55 -33.49
N THR A 549 -4.04 -0.24 -33.36
CA THR A 549 -3.62 0.61 -34.49
C THR A 549 -2.28 0.16 -35.06
N GLY A 550 -1.33 -0.23 -34.21
CA GLY A 550 -0.05 -0.79 -34.61
C GLY A 550 -0.18 -2.08 -35.43
N ILE A 551 -1.05 -3.01 -35.03
CA ILE A 551 -1.31 -4.26 -35.78
C ILE A 551 -1.86 -3.94 -37.18
N ALA A 552 -2.84 -3.05 -37.29
CA ALA A 552 -3.42 -2.65 -38.58
C ALA A 552 -2.38 -1.99 -39.51
N LEU A 553 -1.51 -1.14 -38.95
CA LEU A 553 -0.41 -0.54 -39.72
C LEU A 553 0.67 -1.58 -40.12
N VAL A 554 0.97 -2.57 -39.28
CA VAL A 554 1.90 -3.67 -39.64
C VAL A 554 1.33 -4.54 -40.77
N TRP A 555 0.00 -4.70 -40.88
CA TRP A 555 -0.64 -5.30 -42.07
C TRP A 555 -0.37 -4.50 -43.34
N ALA A 556 -0.58 -3.18 -43.31
CA ALA A 556 -0.24 -2.32 -44.43
C ALA A 556 1.28 -2.37 -44.76
N GLN A 557 2.14 -2.37 -43.74
CA GLN A 557 3.60 -2.44 -43.89
C GLN A 557 4.05 -3.75 -44.56
N VAL A 558 3.56 -4.90 -44.11
CA VAL A 558 3.96 -6.21 -44.66
C VAL A 558 3.47 -6.37 -46.10
N VAL A 559 2.26 -5.91 -46.43
CA VAL A 559 1.75 -5.92 -47.81
C VAL A 559 2.57 -4.98 -48.70
N SER A 560 2.83 -3.75 -48.24
CA SER A 560 3.62 -2.75 -48.98
C SER A 560 5.06 -3.23 -49.21
N LEU A 561 5.77 -3.64 -48.15
CA LEU A 561 7.15 -4.14 -48.24
C LEU A 561 7.27 -5.46 -49.02
N THR A 562 6.23 -6.32 -49.02
CA THR A 562 6.20 -7.50 -49.92
C THR A 562 5.98 -7.09 -51.37
N ASN A 563 5.12 -6.09 -51.64
CA ASN A 563 4.93 -5.55 -53.00
C ASN A 563 6.21 -4.88 -53.55
N ASP A 564 6.91 -4.11 -52.72
CA ASP A 564 8.19 -3.45 -53.07
C ASP A 564 9.28 -4.46 -53.50
N TYR A 565 9.22 -5.70 -52.99
CA TYR A 565 10.26 -6.72 -53.15
C TYR A 565 9.83 -7.97 -53.96
N ARG A 566 8.61 -8.03 -54.52
CA ARG A 566 8.09 -9.23 -55.20
C ARG A 566 8.70 -9.53 -56.58
N GLY A 567 9.40 -8.57 -57.18
CA GLY A 567 9.87 -8.68 -58.56
C GLY A 567 8.72 -8.95 -59.54
N SER A 568 8.86 -10.00 -60.36
CA SER A 568 7.84 -10.42 -61.34
C SER A 568 6.67 -11.23 -60.75
N LEU A 569 6.74 -11.69 -59.50
CA LEU A 569 5.67 -12.48 -58.89
C LEU A 569 4.40 -11.63 -58.69
N SER A 570 3.23 -12.26 -58.79
CA SER A 570 1.97 -11.64 -58.36
C SER A 570 1.99 -11.39 -56.85
N LEU A 571 1.34 -10.31 -56.39
CA LEU A 571 1.34 -9.95 -54.97
C LEU A 571 0.80 -11.07 -54.06
N GLY A 572 -0.26 -11.76 -54.50
CA GLY A 572 -0.79 -12.92 -53.77
C GLY A 572 0.23 -14.07 -53.65
N SER A 573 0.92 -14.41 -54.73
CA SER A 573 1.98 -15.44 -54.69
C SER A 573 3.15 -15.02 -53.79
N ALA A 574 3.57 -13.76 -53.86
CA ALA A 574 4.63 -13.24 -53.02
C ALA A 574 4.26 -13.24 -51.53
N LEU A 575 3.01 -12.91 -51.17
CA LEU A 575 2.51 -12.96 -49.79
C LEU A 575 2.42 -14.41 -49.26
N LEU A 576 1.96 -15.37 -50.07
CA LEU A 576 1.91 -16.78 -49.67
C LEU A 576 3.30 -17.37 -49.36
N HIS A 577 4.37 -16.87 -49.99
CA HIS A 577 5.75 -17.26 -49.69
C HIS A 577 6.46 -16.32 -48.69
N SER A 578 5.77 -15.30 -48.16
CA SER A 578 6.33 -14.29 -47.26
C SER A 578 6.26 -14.75 -45.80
N ALA A 579 7.40 -15.10 -45.20
CA ALA A 579 7.47 -15.42 -43.76
C ALA A 579 6.92 -14.29 -42.86
N PRO A 580 7.17 -12.98 -43.13
CA PRO A 580 6.50 -11.88 -42.43
C PRO A 580 4.96 -11.94 -42.45
N PHE A 581 4.36 -12.34 -43.58
CA PHE A 581 2.91 -12.46 -43.71
C PHE A 581 2.35 -13.56 -42.79
N TRP A 582 2.96 -14.75 -42.77
CA TRP A 582 2.50 -15.84 -41.90
C TRP A 582 2.74 -15.58 -40.40
N LEU A 583 3.83 -14.89 -40.04
CA LEU A 583 4.03 -14.39 -38.67
C LEU A 583 2.94 -13.39 -38.28
N LEU A 584 2.52 -12.52 -39.21
CA LEU A 584 1.48 -11.53 -38.97
C LEU A 584 0.07 -12.14 -38.85
N VAL A 585 -0.28 -13.09 -39.73
CA VAL A 585 -1.48 -13.93 -39.60
C VAL A 585 -1.50 -14.54 -38.19
N THR A 586 -0.41 -15.20 -37.80
CA THR A 586 -0.34 -15.96 -36.54
C THR A 586 -0.44 -15.05 -35.30
N MET A 587 0.23 -13.88 -35.27
CA MET A 587 0.06 -12.96 -34.14
C MET A 587 -1.35 -12.34 -34.12
N THR A 588 -1.93 -12.03 -35.27
CA THR A 588 -3.29 -11.46 -35.38
C THR A 588 -4.32 -12.46 -34.86
N CYS A 589 -4.24 -13.73 -35.28
CA CYS A 589 -5.05 -14.81 -34.73
C CYS A 589 -4.83 -14.98 -33.23
N SER A 590 -3.59 -14.90 -32.73
CA SER A 590 -3.30 -14.97 -31.29
C SER A 590 -3.92 -13.81 -30.50
N ILE A 591 -3.93 -12.59 -31.04
CA ILE A 591 -4.52 -11.41 -30.39
C ILE A 591 -6.05 -11.49 -30.39
N ILE A 592 -6.66 -12.01 -31.46
CA ILE A 592 -8.12 -12.16 -31.59
C ILE A 592 -8.65 -13.36 -30.80
N LEU A 593 -7.90 -14.47 -30.69
CA LEU A 593 -8.36 -15.73 -30.10
C LEU A 593 -9.01 -15.58 -28.71
N PRO A 594 -8.50 -14.78 -27.75
CA PRO A 594 -9.20 -14.54 -26.49
C PRO A 594 -10.61 -13.94 -26.68
N TRP A 595 -10.77 -12.99 -27.61
CA TRP A 595 -12.04 -12.30 -27.89
C TRP A 595 -13.09 -13.20 -28.53
N THR A 596 -12.68 -14.25 -29.25
CA THR A 596 -13.62 -15.31 -29.71
C THR A 596 -14.28 -16.06 -28.55
N ARG A 597 -13.77 -15.88 -27.32
CA ARG A 597 -14.30 -16.40 -26.06
C ARG A 597 -14.71 -15.28 -25.09
N LEU A 598 -14.97 -14.08 -25.59
CA LEU A 598 -15.61 -13.03 -24.81
C LEU A 598 -17.07 -13.41 -24.55
N ARG A 599 -17.47 -13.48 -23.29
CA ARG A 599 -18.87 -13.74 -22.89
C ARG A 599 -19.20 -13.04 -21.58
N LYS A 600 -20.44 -12.56 -21.44
CA LYS A 600 -20.99 -12.17 -20.14
C LYS A 600 -21.48 -13.45 -19.45
N VAL A 601 -21.10 -13.66 -18.21
CA VAL A 601 -21.44 -14.86 -17.42
C VAL A 601 -22.20 -14.46 -16.17
N PRO A 602 -23.16 -15.27 -15.70
CA PRO A 602 -23.78 -15.07 -14.41
C PRO A 602 -22.74 -15.25 -13.29
N VAL A 603 -22.96 -14.55 -12.19
CA VAL A 603 -22.13 -14.58 -10.97
C VAL A 603 -23.05 -14.65 -9.77
N ARG A 604 -22.81 -15.62 -8.88
CA ARG A 604 -23.41 -15.62 -7.54
C ARG A 604 -22.43 -14.98 -6.58
N SER A 605 -22.75 -13.78 -6.13
CA SER A 605 -21.89 -12.98 -5.24
C SER A 605 -22.33 -13.10 -3.77
N GLU A 606 -21.35 -13.23 -2.88
CA GLU A 606 -21.49 -13.41 -1.43
C GLU A 606 -20.62 -12.36 -0.74
N VAL A 607 -21.22 -11.36 -0.08
CA VAL A 607 -20.48 -10.30 0.62
C VAL A 607 -19.95 -10.88 1.94
N LEU A 608 -18.62 -11.03 2.01
CA LEU A 608 -17.95 -11.59 3.19
C LEU A 608 -17.77 -10.53 4.29
N SER A 609 -17.47 -9.29 3.87
CA SER A 609 -17.24 -8.15 4.77
C SER A 609 -17.27 -6.83 3.97
N PRO A 610 -17.26 -5.65 4.61
CA PRO A 610 -17.02 -4.36 3.95
C PRO A 610 -15.66 -4.22 3.23
N HIS A 611 -14.83 -5.27 3.25
CA HIS A 611 -13.51 -5.34 2.64
C HIS A 611 -13.38 -6.46 1.59
N ALA A 612 -14.33 -7.40 1.48
CA ALA A 612 -14.24 -8.51 0.53
C ALA A 612 -15.60 -9.11 0.12
N VAL A 613 -15.66 -9.63 -1.11
CA VAL A 613 -16.79 -10.38 -1.69
C VAL A 613 -16.26 -11.67 -2.35
N ARG A 614 -16.94 -12.80 -2.14
CA ARG A 614 -16.70 -14.07 -2.87
C ARG A 614 -17.63 -14.10 -4.08
N MET A 615 -17.09 -14.43 -5.25
CA MET A 615 -17.85 -14.55 -6.51
C MET A 615 -17.75 -15.98 -7.02
N HIS A 616 -18.88 -16.63 -7.29
CA HIS A 616 -18.96 -18.00 -7.81
C HIS A 616 -19.32 -18.03 -9.31
N PHE A 617 -18.71 -18.98 -10.03
CA PHE A 617 -18.76 -19.11 -11.49
C PHE A 617 -18.78 -20.57 -11.93
N ASP A 618 -19.84 -20.98 -12.63
CA ASP A 618 -20.03 -22.39 -13.03
C ASP A 618 -19.60 -22.67 -14.49
N TYR A 619 -19.04 -21.68 -15.19
CA TYR A 619 -18.82 -21.73 -16.64
C TYR A 619 -17.65 -22.61 -17.12
N CYS A 620 -16.80 -23.08 -16.20
CA CYS A 620 -15.76 -24.10 -16.36
C CYS A 620 -15.10 -24.41 -15.00
N THR A 621 -14.49 -25.60 -14.83
CA THR A 621 -13.61 -25.87 -13.68
C THR A 621 -12.13 -25.65 -14.07
N PRO A 622 -11.44 -24.63 -13.54
CA PRO A 622 -10.00 -24.40 -13.75
C PRO A 622 -9.14 -25.34 -12.88
N LYS A 623 -7.85 -25.51 -13.22
CA LYS A 623 -6.91 -26.24 -12.35
C LYS A 623 -6.36 -25.33 -11.25
N ALA A 624 -5.96 -25.90 -10.11
CA ALA A 624 -5.32 -25.14 -9.04
C ALA A 624 -4.08 -24.37 -9.52
N GLY A 625 -3.93 -23.14 -9.01
CA GLY A 625 -2.92 -22.18 -9.45
C GLY A 625 -3.29 -21.37 -10.71
N SER A 626 -4.54 -21.41 -11.18
CA SER A 626 -5.02 -20.57 -12.30
C SER A 626 -5.56 -19.21 -11.86
N PHE A 627 -5.70 -18.29 -12.81
CA PHE A 627 -6.40 -17.02 -12.69
C PHE A 627 -7.27 -16.75 -13.93
N VAL A 628 -8.30 -15.92 -13.76
CA VAL A 628 -9.16 -15.40 -14.83
C VAL A 628 -9.08 -13.88 -14.88
N ARG A 629 -9.65 -13.26 -15.91
CA ARG A 629 -9.81 -11.80 -16.01
C ARG A 629 -11.28 -11.45 -16.11
N LEU A 630 -11.72 -10.50 -15.28
CA LEU A 630 -13.08 -9.97 -15.21
C LEU A 630 -13.11 -8.55 -15.80
N ALA A 631 -14.26 -8.13 -16.30
CA ALA A 631 -14.52 -6.74 -16.69
C ALA A 631 -16.02 -6.40 -16.62
N ASP A 632 -16.35 -5.13 -16.41
CA ASP A 632 -17.70 -4.59 -16.57
C ASP A 632 -17.88 -4.01 -17.98
N HIS A 633 -16.82 -3.40 -18.54
CA HIS A 633 -16.77 -2.90 -19.90
C HIS A 633 -15.56 -3.50 -20.64
N PRO A 634 -15.71 -4.59 -21.40
CA PRO A 634 -14.59 -5.40 -21.91
C PRO A 634 -13.64 -4.68 -22.89
N LEU A 635 -13.94 -3.44 -23.29
CA LEU A 635 -13.07 -2.55 -24.04
C LEU A 635 -12.23 -1.62 -23.14
N LYS A 636 -12.74 -1.22 -21.95
CA LYS A 636 -12.13 -0.21 -21.04
C LYS A 636 -11.27 -0.84 -19.95
N ASP A 637 -11.83 -1.75 -19.16
CA ASP A 637 -11.22 -2.39 -17.98
C ASP A 637 -10.89 -3.88 -18.25
N TRP A 638 -10.04 -4.49 -17.41
CA TRP A 638 -9.77 -5.94 -17.31
C TRP A 638 -8.96 -6.23 -16.03
N HIS A 639 -9.55 -6.87 -15.03
CA HIS A 639 -8.92 -7.12 -13.72
C HIS A 639 -8.66 -8.60 -13.48
N GLY A 640 -7.45 -8.96 -13.03
CA GLY A 640 -7.01 -10.36 -12.88
C GLY A 640 -7.22 -10.92 -11.47
N PHE A 641 -7.92 -12.05 -11.36
CA PHE A 641 -8.22 -12.71 -10.07
C PHE A 641 -7.92 -14.21 -10.12
N ALA A 642 -7.30 -14.74 -9.08
CA ALA A 642 -7.01 -16.17 -8.98
C ALA A 642 -8.29 -16.99 -8.71
N THR A 643 -8.37 -18.17 -9.32
CA THR A 643 -9.53 -19.05 -9.22
C THR A 643 -9.36 -20.06 -8.09
N ILE A 644 -10.41 -20.21 -7.29
CA ILE A 644 -10.59 -21.19 -6.22
C ILE A 644 -11.62 -22.25 -6.67
N PRO A 645 -11.24 -23.22 -7.54
CA PRO A 645 -12.04 -24.44 -7.70
C PRO A 645 -12.13 -25.14 -6.34
N GLU A 646 -13.33 -25.55 -5.96
CA GLU A 646 -13.55 -26.42 -4.80
C GLU A 646 -13.41 -27.88 -5.25
N PRO A 647 -12.82 -28.78 -4.43
CA PRO A 647 -12.78 -30.20 -4.73
C PRO A 647 -14.16 -30.76 -5.05
N ASP A 648 -14.21 -31.64 -6.04
CA ASP A 648 -15.39 -32.43 -6.45
C ASP A 648 -16.65 -31.63 -6.81
N LYS A 649 -16.52 -30.32 -7.05
CA LYS A 649 -17.60 -29.44 -7.55
C LYS A 649 -17.28 -28.88 -8.95
N PRO A 650 -18.29 -28.72 -9.83
CA PRO A 650 -18.11 -27.93 -11.05
C PRO A 650 -17.90 -26.45 -10.72
N GLY A 651 -17.25 -25.72 -11.62
CA GLY A 651 -17.04 -24.28 -11.47
C GLY A 651 -15.82 -23.88 -10.62
N PHE A 652 -15.86 -22.66 -10.10
CA PHE A 652 -14.91 -22.10 -9.14
C PHE A 652 -15.51 -20.89 -8.42
N SER A 653 -14.88 -20.49 -7.31
CA SER A 653 -15.07 -19.16 -6.72
C SER A 653 -13.80 -18.31 -6.83
N LEU A 654 -13.89 -17.03 -6.50
CA LEU A 654 -12.73 -16.15 -6.28
C LEU A 654 -13.09 -15.10 -5.23
N VAL A 655 -12.08 -14.48 -4.64
CA VAL A 655 -12.26 -13.37 -3.68
C VAL A 655 -11.80 -12.07 -4.32
N VAL A 656 -12.70 -11.10 -4.41
CA VAL A 656 -12.37 -9.70 -4.69
C VAL A 656 -12.25 -8.99 -3.34
N SER A 657 -11.19 -8.21 -3.15
CA SER A 657 -10.96 -7.43 -1.92
C SER A 657 -10.65 -5.98 -2.24
N LYS A 658 -11.07 -5.07 -1.34
CA LYS A 658 -11.02 -3.63 -1.52
C LYS A 658 -9.59 -3.12 -1.67
N ALA A 659 -9.19 -2.81 -2.90
CA ALA A 659 -7.83 -2.38 -3.27
C ALA A 659 -7.80 -1.09 -4.14
N GLY A 660 -8.93 -0.75 -4.76
CA GLY A 660 -9.13 0.44 -5.61
C GLY A 660 -10.55 0.46 -6.18
N ASP A 661 -10.91 1.54 -6.87
CA ASP A 661 -12.29 1.93 -7.19
C ASP A 661 -13.14 0.79 -7.77
N TRP A 662 -12.66 0.09 -8.80
CA TRP A 662 -13.35 -1.05 -9.39
C TRP A 662 -13.68 -2.14 -8.36
N THR A 663 -12.67 -2.57 -7.58
CA THR A 663 -12.85 -3.60 -6.53
C THR A 663 -13.74 -3.13 -5.37
N ALA A 664 -13.81 -1.81 -5.11
CA ALA A 664 -14.69 -1.25 -4.11
C ALA A 664 -16.15 -1.27 -4.59
N ALA A 665 -16.39 -0.90 -5.86
CA ALA A 665 -17.71 -1.00 -6.48
C ALA A 665 -18.26 -2.44 -6.43
N GLN A 666 -17.46 -3.45 -6.79
CA GLN A 666 -17.87 -4.87 -6.70
C GLN A 666 -18.24 -5.37 -5.29
N ILE A 667 -17.84 -4.65 -4.23
CA ILE A 667 -18.16 -5.00 -2.83
C ILE A 667 -19.39 -4.21 -2.35
N CYS A 668 -19.53 -2.94 -2.73
CA CYS A 668 -20.67 -2.10 -2.39
C CYS A 668 -21.93 -2.48 -3.18
N GLU A 669 -21.78 -2.84 -4.46
CA GLU A 669 -22.85 -3.24 -5.37
C GLU A 669 -22.42 -4.53 -6.11
N PRO A 670 -22.60 -5.72 -5.49
CA PRO A 670 -22.09 -6.96 -6.04
C PRO A 670 -22.77 -7.35 -7.37
N PRO A 671 -22.00 -7.69 -8.41
CA PRO A 671 -22.55 -7.98 -9.73
C PRO A 671 -23.32 -9.30 -9.74
N SER A 672 -24.41 -9.33 -10.51
CA SER A 672 -25.06 -10.58 -10.94
C SER A 672 -24.44 -11.16 -12.21
N HIS A 673 -23.71 -10.35 -12.99
CA HIS A 673 -23.12 -10.73 -14.28
C HIS A 673 -21.88 -9.89 -14.61
N VAL A 674 -20.76 -10.55 -14.97
CA VAL A 674 -19.52 -9.87 -15.43
C VAL A 674 -19.04 -10.43 -16.77
N TRP A 675 -18.15 -9.71 -17.45
CA TRP A 675 -17.49 -10.20 -18.67
C TRP A 675 -16.23 -11.00 -18.35
N VAL A 676 -16.05 -12.10 -19.07
CA VAL A 676 -14.85 -12.94 -19.04
C VAL A 676 -14.36 -13.21 -20.47
N ARG A 677 -13.05 -13.39 -20.64
CA ARG A 677 -12.42 -13.56 -21.96
C ARG A 677 -11.26 -14.57 -21.91
N GLY A 678 -11.11 -15.35 -22.98
CA GLY A 678 -10.00 -16.28 -23.17
C GLY A 678 -10.19 -17.62 -22.44
N VAL A 679 -9.18 -18.03 -21.67
CA VAL A 679 -9.17 -19.26 -20.86
C VAL A 679 -8.49 -18.99 -19.52
N PRO A 680 -8.78 -19.77 -18.45
CA PRO A 680 -8.02 -19.71 -17.21
C PRO A 680 -6.53 -19.89 -17.48
N CYS A 681 -5.72 -18.97 -16.96
CA CYS A 681 -4.30 -18.84 -17.24
C CYS A 681 -3.49 -19.20 -15.98
N PHE A 682 -2.35 -19.88 -16.12
CA PHE A 682 -1.58 -20.33 -14.96
C PHE A 682 -0.78 -19.18 -14.33
N GLY A 683 -1.00 -19.00 -13.02
CA GLY A 683 -0.27 -18.08 -12.17
C GLY A 683 0.88 -18.77 -11.43
N VAL A 684 1.66 -17.99 -10.67
CA VAL A 684 2.88 -18.45 -10.00
C VAL A 684 2.71 -19.73 -9.17
N LEU A 685 1.59 -19.91 -8.46
CA LEU A 685 1.41 -21.07 -7.59
C LEU A 685 1.14 -22.40 -8.32
N ARG A 686 0.97 -22.38 -9.65
CA ARG A 686 0.97 -23.61 -10.47
C ARG A 686 2.29 -24.38 -10.37
N ILE A 687 3.37 -23.77 -9.88
CA ILE A 687 4.67 -24.40 -9.63
C ILE A 687 4.72 -25.25 -8.36
N ALA A 688 3.72 -25.17 -7.46
CA ALA A 688 3.79 -25.84 -6.16
C ALA A 688 4.10 -27.36 -6.25
N PRO A 689 3.46 -28.16 -7.15
CA PRO A 689 3.76 -29.59 -7.28
C PRO A 689 5.17 -29.93 -7.80
N LEU A 690 6.03 -28.94 -8.12
CA LEU A 690 7.46 -29.16 -8.36
C LEU A 690 8.25 -29.42 -7.07
N PHE A 691 7.61 -29.38 -5.90
CA PHE A 691 8.25 -29.51 -4.59
C PHE A 691 7.51 -30.53 -3.73
N ARG A 692 8.26 -31.26 -2.90
CA ARG A 692 7.74 -32.32 -2.01
C ARG A 692 7.06 -31.76 -0.78
N ARG A 693 7.56 -30.63 -0.27
CA ARG A 693 7.04 -29.87 0.88
C ARG A 693 7.29 -28.39 0.62
N ILE A 694 6.31 -27.53 0.88
CA ILE A 694 6.48 -26.06 0.76
C ILE A 694 5.93 -25.30 1.96
N VAL A 695 6.56 -24.16 2.27
CA VAL A 695 5.90 -23.09 3.03
C VAL A 695 5.17 -22.17 2.06
N LEU A 696 3.91 -21.89 2.33
CA LEU A 696 3.07 -21.01 1.50
C LEU A 696 2.71 -19.76 2.30
N VAL A 697 3.14 -18.59 1.84
CA VAL A 697 3.03 -17.32 2.57
C VAL A 697 2.00 -16.42 1.91
N ALA A 698 0.95 -16.07 2.63
CA ALA A 698 -0.17 -15.24 2.17
C ALA A 698 -0.33 -13.99 3.06
N THR A 699 -0.64 -12.83 2.47
CA THR A 699 -1.01 -11.63 3.23
C THR A 699 -2.35 -11.06 2.78
N GLY A 700 -3.31 -10.93 3.70
CA GLY A 700 -4.67 -10.47 3.38
C GLY A 700 -5.28 -11.29 2.23
N SER A 701 -5.76 -10.59 1.20
CA SER A 701 -6.34 -11.16 -0.03
C SER A 701 -5.38 -12.05 -0.83
N GLY A 702 -4.09 -12.03 -0.52
CA GLY A 702 -3.12 -13.01 -1.03
C GLY A 702 -3.44 -14.46 -0.69
N ILE A 703 -4.43 -14.73 0.17
CA ILE A 703 -4.99 -16.06 0.39
C ILE A 703 -5.74 -16.62 -0.83
N GLY A 704 -6.38 -15.77 -1.64
CA GLY A 704 -7.21 -16.21 -2.76
C GLY A 704 -6.45 -17.08 -3.77
N PRO A 705 -5.23 -16.69 -4.20
CA PRO A 705 -4.36 -17.55 -5.00
C PRO A 705 -3.84 -18.79 -4.28
N CYS A 706 -3.70 -18.76 -2.95
CA CYS A 706 -3.16 -19.86 -2.14
C CYS A 706 -4.20 -20.97 -1.86
N ALA A 707 -5.43 -20.59 -1.53
CA ALA A 707 -6.57 -21.48 -1.24
C ALA A 707 -6.70 -22.67 -2.21
N PRO A 708 -6.70 -22.51 -3.56
CA PRO A 708 -6.86 -23.66 -4.47
C PRO A 708 -5.74 -24.69 -4.37
N VAL A 709 -4.52 -24.29 -4.01
CA VAL A 709 -3.38 -25.22 -3.90
C VAL A 709 -3.39 -25.95 -2.56
N ILE A 710 -3.95 -25.31 -1.52
CA ILE A 710 -4.23 -25.92 -0.22
C ILE A 710 -5.38 -26.94 -0.34
N LEU A 711 -6.51 -26.52 -0.90
CA LEU A 711 -7.73 -27.35 -1.05
C LEU A 711 -7.51 -28.57 -1.96
N GLU A 712 -6.63 -28.49 -2.96
CA GLU A 712 -6.29 -29.63 -3.83
C GLU A 712 -5.41 -30.69 -3.14
N ARG A 713 -4.86 -30.41 -1.94
CA ARG A 713 -4.09 -31.30 -1.05
C ARG A 713 -2.96 -32.15 -1.70
N ARG A 714 -2.50 -31.81 -2.92
CA ARG A 714 -1.54 -32.63 -3.70
C ARG A 714 -0.19 -32.87 -3.03
N ILE A 715 0.26 -31.94 -2.19
CA ILE A 715 1.55 -31.98 -1.49
C ILE A 715 1.39 -31.44 -0.07
N PRO A 716 2.22 -31.88 0.88
CA PRO A 716 2.38 -31.21 2.16
C PRO A 716 2.70 -29.71 2.01
N ILE A 717 1.86 -28.89 2.62
CA ILE A 717 1.99 -27.43 2.70
C ILE A 717 2.06 -27.03 4.18
N ARG A 718 2.79 -25.96 4.49
CA ARG A 718 2.65 -25.21 5.74
C ARG A 718 2.25 -23.78 5.40
N LEU A 719 1.00 -23.40 5.67
CA LEU A 719 0.52 -22.04 5.45
C LEU A 719 1.07 -21.09 6.51
N LEU A 720 1.52 -19.92 6.08
CA LEU A 720 1.66 -18.71 6.90
C LEU A 720 0.73 -17.65 6.31
N TRP A 721 -0.40 -17.37 6.97
CA TRP A 721 -1.38 -16.39 6.51
C TRP A 721 -1.54 -15.26 7.51
N THR A 722 -1.35 -14.04 7.03
CA THR A 722 -1.33 -12.84 7.89
C THR A 722 -2.34 -11.81 7.36
N SER A 723 -3.45 -11.62 8.06
CA SER A 723 -4.44 -10.55 7.79
C SER A 723 -4.89 -9.91 9.09
N PRO A 724 -5.26 -8.62 9.13
CA PRO A 724 -6.20 -8.15 10.15
C PRO A 724 -7.42 -9.06 10.14
N ASN A 725 -7.79 -9.60 11.31
CA ASN A 725 -8.78 -10.65 11.60
C ASN A 725 -9.29 -11.40 10.36
N VAL A 726 -8.75 -12.60 10.13
CA VAL A 726 -9.05 -13.40 8.94
C VAL A 726 -10.54 -13.75 8.82
N ARG A 727 -11.20 -14.11 9.92
CA ARG A 727 -12.64 -14.47 9.94
C ARG A 727 -13.51 -13.25 9.65
N GLN A 728 -13.28 -12.14 10.33
CA GLN A 728 -13.98 -10.86 10.09
C GLN A 728 -13.76 -10.30 8.67
N THR A 729 -12.65 -10.64 8.00
CA THR A 729 -12.35 -10.14 6.65
C THR A 729 -12.86 -11.06 5.54
N PHE A 730 -12.78 -12.39 5.72
CA PHE A 730 -12.98 -13.39 4.66
C PHE A 730 -14.11 -14.40 4.92
N GLY A 731 -14.82 -14.28 6.05
CA GLY A 731 -15.90 -15.19 6.46
C GLY A 731 -15.39 -16.53 6.97
N ASP A 732 -16.09 -17.08 7.97
CA ASP A 732 -15.71 -18.34 8.62
C ASP A 732 -15.58 -19.50 7.63
N HIS A 733 -16.59 -19.70 6.78
CA HIS A 733 -16.63 -20.79 5.79
C HIS A 733 -15.36 -20.89 4.90
N LEU A 734 -14.73 -19.78 4.52
CA LEU A 734 -13.47 -19.84 3.74
C LEU A 734 -12.25 -20.12 4.65
N VAL A 735 -12.23 -19.59 5.88
CA VAL A 735 -11.17 -19.86 6.85
C VAL A 735 -11.20 -21.34 7.27
N ASP A 736 -12.39 -21.88 7.55
CA ASP A 736 -12.60 -23.27 7.96
C ASP A 736 -12.22 -24.25 6.84
N GLN A 737 -12.67 -24.01 5.60
CA GLN A 737 -12.23 -24.78 4.42
C GLN A 737 -10.70 -24.84 4.27
N ILE A 738 -9.99 -23.76 4.62
CA ILE A 738 -8.52 -23.68 4.55
C ILE A 738 -7.87 -24.40 5.72
N LEU A 739 -8.40 -24.26 6.95
CA LEU A 739 -7.89 -24.94 8.15
C LEU A 739 -8.12 -26.46 8.09
N GLU A 740 -9.29 -26.93 7.67
CA GLU A 740 -9.58 -28.36 7.45
C GLU A 740 -8.66 -28.99 6.39
N ALA A 741 -8.15 -28.19 5.46
CA ALA A 741 -7.20 -28.60 4.43
C ALA A 741 -5.73 -28.42 4.82
N ASN A 742 -5.43 -27.58 5.81
CA ASN A 742 -4.09 -27.41 6.37
C ASN A 742 -4.16 -27.11 7.88
N PRO A 743 -4.40 -28.13 8.74
CA PRO A 743 -4.67 -27.90 10.16
C PRO A 743 -3.54 -27.19 10.92
N GLU A 744 -2.29 -27.44 10.51
CA GLU A 744 -1.11 -26.79 11.07
C GLU A 744 -0.82 -25.39 10.47
N SER A 745 -1.84 -24.68 10.01
CA SER A 745 -1.71 -23.35 9.42
C SER A 745 -1.32 -22.31 10.47
N VAL A 746 -0.22 -21.59 10.23
CA VAL A 746 0.10 -20.38 10.97
C VAL A 746 -0.77 -19.24 10.49
N ILE A 747 -1.93 -19.08 11.12
CA ILE A 747 -2.73 -17.87 11.04
C ILE A 747 -2.19 -16.88 12.07
N TYR A 748 -1.72 -15.73 11.58
CA TYR A 748 -1.18 -14.66 12.42
C TYR A 748 -2.12 -13.45 12.27
N ASP A 749 -3.05 -13.27 13.21
CA ASP A 749 -3.97 -12.12 13.16
C ASP A 749 -3.19 -10.82 13.31
N THR A 750 -3.29 -10.01 12.27
CA THR A 750 -2.60 -8.74 12.17
C THR A 750 -3.34 -7.52 12.65
N LYS A 751 -4.43 -7.79 13.37
CA LYS A 751 -4.71 -7.12 14.63
C LYS A 751 -3.98 -7.86 15.77
N LYS A 752 -4.57 -8.86 16.44
CA LYS A 752 -4.17 -9.43 17.76
C LYS A 752 -2.66 -9.61 18.03
N HIS A 753 -1.83 -9.97 17.06
CA HIS A 753 -0.36 -10.16 17.21
C HIS A 753 0.45 -9.18 16.36
N GLY A 754 -0.23 -8.23 15.72
CA GLY A 754 0.21 -7.47 14.57
C GLY A 754 0.66 -8.38 13.42
N LYS A 755 1.58 -7.95 12.56
CA LYS A 755 2.01 -8.73 11.39
C LYS A 755 3.32 -9.48 11.81
N PRO A 756 3.72 -10.66 11.32
CA PRO A 756 4.95 -11.31 11.77
C PRO A 756 6.16 -10.93 10.90
N ASP A 757 7.42 -10.96 11.39
CA ASP A 757 8.54 -10.86 10.44
C ASP A 757 8.64 -12.12 9.58
N MET A 758 8.01 -12.07 8.41
CA MET A 758 8.08 -13.13 7.41
C MET A 758 9.50 -13.64 7.16
N VAL A 759 10.55 -12.81 7.18
CA VAL A 759 11.89 -13.36 6.91
C VAL A 759 12.30 -14.34 8.02
N LYS A 760 11.94 -14.05 9.27
CA LYS A 760 12.19 -14.87 10.44
C LYS A 760 11.19 -16.03 10.56
N LEU A 761 9.89 -15.75 10.57
CA LEU A 761 8.84 -16.76 10.72
C LEU A 761 8.79 -17.74 9.53
N THR A 762 9.09 -17.29 8.30
CA THR A 762 9.22 -18.22 7.16
C THR A 762 10.49 -19.06 7.26
N LEU A 763 11.59 -18.56 7.84
CA LEU A 763 12.78 -19.39 8.09
C LEU A 763 12.49 -20.48 9.12
N ARG A 764 11.79 -20.14 10.21
CA ARG A 764 11.30 -21.10 11.20
C ARG A 764 10.45 -22.19 10.56
N LEU A 765 9.41 -21.81 9.83
CA LEU A 765 8.52 -22.78 9.17
C LEU A 765 9.22 -23.60 8.08
N VAL A 766 10.25 -23.07 7.41
CA VAL A 766 11.07 -23.86 6.47
C VAL A 766 11.90 -24.91 7.21
N LYS A 767 12.42 -24.59 8.39
CA LYS A 767 13.22 -25.49 9.25
C LYS A 767 12.34 -26.56 9.91
N GLU A 768 11.22 -26.18 10.51
CA GLU A 768 10.27 -27.10 11.16
C GLU A 768 9.58 -28.04 10.17
N PHE A 769 9.21 -27.53 8.99
CA PHE A 769 8.48 -28.30 7.99
C PHE A 769 9.38 -29.02 6.96
N ASP A 770 10.71 -28.94 7.08
CA ASP A 770 11.67 -29.45 6.09
C ASP A 770 11.27 -29.07 4.64
N ALA A 771 11.07 -27.76 4.41
CA ALA A 771 10.46 -27.28 3.18
C ALA A 771 11.50 -27.07 2.06
N GLU A 772 11.32 -27.76 0.93
CA GLU A 772 12.17 -27.60 -0.26
C GLU A 772 12.06 -26.21 -0.90
N ALA A 773 10.95 -25.49 -0.67
CA ALA A 773 10.71 -24.18 -1.23
C ALA A 773 9.71 -23.33 -0.41
N VAL A 774 9.79 -22.02 -0.64
CA VAL A 774 8.81 -21.02 -0.19
C VAL A 774 8.07 -20.45 -1.40
N CYS A 775 6.75 -20.39 -1.32
CA CYS A 775 5.92 -19.64 -2.26
C CYS A 775 5.25 -18.47 -1.52
N ILE A 776 5.33 -17.24 -2.04
CA ILE A 776 4.72 -16.05 -1.41
C ILE A 776 3.79 -15.28 -2.36
N ILE A 777 2.62 -14.92 -1.84
CA ILE A 777 1.63 -14.01 -2.43
C ILE A 777 1.41 -12.84 -1.48
N SER A 778 2.03 -11.71 -1.83
CA SER A 778 1.92 -10.46 -1.09
C SER A 778 2.20 -9.25 -2.00
N ASN A 779 2.05 -8.04 -1.47
CA ASN A 779 2.43 -6.80 -2.12
C ASN A 779 3.89 -6.82 -2.60
N GLN A 780 4.19 -6.00 -3.63
CA GLN A 780 5.50 -5.96 -4.28
C GLN A 780 6.68 -5.80 -3.30
N LYS A 781 6.56 -4.96 -2.28
CA LYS A 781 7.64 -4.66 -1.32
C LYS A 781 7.94 -5.87 -0.44
N LEU A 782 6.91 -6.52 0.07
CA LEU A 782 7.04 -7.69 0.93
C LEU A 782 7.45 -8.94 0.14
N THR A 783 6.81 -9.23 -0.99
CA THR A 783 7.23 -10.32 -1.89
C THR A 783 8.72 -10.24 -2.23
N ARG A 784 9.26 -9.03 -2.47
CA ARG A 784 10.72 -8.81 -2.61
C ARG A 784 11.52 -9.08 -1.32
N LYS A 785 11.05 -8.62 -0.15
CA LYS A 785 11.72 -8.86 1.16
C LYS A 785 11.89 -10.36 1.43
N VAL A 786 10.82 -11.16 1.31
CA VAL A 786 10.86 -12.60 1.64
C VAL A 786 11.65 -13.40 0.60
N VAL A 787 11.39 -13.19 -0.70
CA VAL A 787 12.13 -13.93 -1.74
C VAL A 787 13.62 -13.64 -1.68
N TYR A 788 14.04 -12.39 -1.42
CA TYR A 788 15.47 -12.10 -1.17
C TYR A 788 15.97 -12.71 0.14
N GLY A 789 15.18 -12.63 1.22
CA GLY A 789 15.51 -13.17 2.55
C GLY A 789 15.80 -14.68 2.56
N MET A 790 15.03 -15.44 1.79
CA MET A 790 15.21 -16.89 1.59
C MET A 790 16.33 -17.21 0.60
N VAL A 791 16.29 -16.63 -0.61
CA VAL A 791 17.23 -17.01 -1.68
C VAL A 791 18.67 -16.56 -1.37
N SER A 792 18.86 -15.50 -0.57
CA SER A 792 20.20 -15.13 -0.06
C SER A 792 20.76 -16.11 0.98
N ARG A 793 19.96 -17.07 1.44
CA ARG A 793 20.29 -18.16 2.38
C ARG A 793 20.24 -19.54 1.72
N GLY A 794 20.16 -19.61 0.40
CA GLY A 794 20.13 -20.86 -0.37
C GLY A 794 18.73 -21.46 -0.57
N ILE A 795 17.77 -21.14 0.29
CA ILE A 795 16.38 -21.62 0.23
C ILE A 795 15.70 -21.15 -1.08
N PRO A 796 15.16 -22.03 -1.91
CA PRO A 796 14.36 -21.65 -3.07
C PRO A 796 13.11 -20.88 -2.64
N ALA A 797 12.92 -19.66 -3.14
CA ALA A 797 11.69 -18.92 -2.93
C ALA A 797 11.17 -18.27 -4.21
N PHE A 798 9.85 -18.24 -4.32
CA PHE A 798 9.10 -17.84 -5.51
C PHE A 798 7.93 -16.94 -5.12
N GLY A 799 7.64 -15.97 -5.97
CA GLY A 799 6.54 -15.04 -5.76
C GLY A 799 6.39 -14.12 -6.96
N ALA A 800 5.16 -13.97 -7.43
CA ALA A 800 4.85 -13.01 -8.47
C ALA A 800 4.86 -11.60 -7.88
N ILE A 801 5.60 -10.70 -8.51
CA ILE A 801 5.35 -9.28 -8.34
C ILE A 801 4.12 -8.97 -9.16
N TRP A 802 2.96 -9.00 -8.51
CA TRP A 802 1.73 -8.47 -9.08
C TRP A 802 1.89 -6.94 -9.17
N ASP A 803 2.03 -6.49 -10.41
CA ASP A 803 1.84 -5.11 -10.85
C ASP A 803 0.45 -5.15 -11.50
N SER A 804 -0.56 -4.78 -10.70
CA SER A 804 -1.98 -5.18 -10.79
C SER A 804 -2.62 -4.97 -12.15
#